data_AF-A0A5C3EM07-F1
#
_entry.id   AF-A0A5C3EM07-F1
#
_cell.length_a   1.000
_cell.length_b   1.000
_cell.length_c   1.000
_cell.angle_alpha   90.00
_cell.angle_beta   90.00
_cell.angle_gamma   90.00
#
_symmetry.space_group_name_H-M   'P 1'
#
loop_
_entity.id
_entity.type
_entity.pdbx_description
1 polymer ?
#
loop_
_entity_poly.entity_id
_entity_poly.type
_entity_poly.pdbx_seq_one_letter_code
_entity_poly.pdbx_strand_id
1 'polypeptide(L)'
;MHLLPRERDKLLLHHAGCLAQKRLARGVRLNQTEATALIATVLHERIRDGEHSVAQLMQHGKTLLGRCHVLPGVAELLHEVMVEGTFLDGTFLVTVHQPICTETGDIHAALYSSFYPAPDPSVFLAAAQREREIRDGAEEVLPGAIVTKRGAGVIQLCPKRERVSVKVTNTGDRPIQVGSHYPFLETNAALSFPRLLALGKRLDIAAGTAIRFEPGDSKTVTLVQVGGTKILAGGNNLASGPLDEFLATAEAKNALVKRIEAAGFANEPMPEMADDSVAPAPFELSRDAYAALYGPTVGDKVRLADSPLWLEVEKDFTVYGDELKFGGGKVIRDGMGQASGRADSAVLDIVIINALIVDYWGIVKADIGIREGHIVGIGKAGNPAIMDGVDPNLVIGSCTEVIAGEKYIVTAGAIDAHVHYICPDLHEEALATGITTLIGGGTGPTAGSSATTCTPGQDQLRNMMISTDNVPLNFAFTGKGNDSGLPGLEDQIRAGCAGLKIHEDWGATPAVIDACLTVCDKYDVQCNIHTDTLNESCFVEGTLAAFKGRTIHTYHSEGAGGGHAPDIIRVCGEQNVLPSSTNPTRPYAKNTLDEHLDMLMVCHHLSKDIVEDVAFADSRIRAETVAAEDVLQDSGAISMISSDSQAMGRIGEVVARTWRTASKMASLVGPLPTTTTSESTSEFHIPHPSEAIPDNLRIKRYVAKYTINPALVHGCSHLIGSIEPGKLADLVFYLPSNFGIRPEFVLKGGQVAWAQMGDANASIPTVQPIYGRPMHGANANAAPFNSVLFVSQVSVEKGIVQSYGLRKRIEAVKGCRKVSKKDMKLNTHTPDLKVDPETYEVTDGGRLLTVPPAETLPMTQSLHLF
;
A
#
# COMPACT_ATOMS: atom_id res chain seq x y z
N MET A 1 5.39 27.76 29.62
CA MET A 1 5.11 27.84 28.17
C MET A 1 3.66 27.53 27.83
N HIS A 2 2.96 26.61 28.52
CA HIS A 2 1.55 26.27 28.21
C HIS A 2 1.34 25.89 26.73
N LEU A 3 2.27 25.10 26.17
CA LEU A 3 2.26 24.72 24.76
C LEU A 3 1.05 23.85 24.44
N LEU A 4 0.32 24.23 23.40
CA LEU A 4 -0.76 23.47 22.80
C LEU A 4 -0.18 22.34 21.92
N PRO A 5 -0.96 21.27 21.65
CA PRO A 5 -0.48 20.15 20.83
C PRO A 5 0.09 20.57 19.48
N ARG A 6 -0.57 21.52 18.79
CA ARG A 6 -0.09 22.08 17.52
C ARG A 6 1.25 22.79 17.64
N GLU A 7 1.54 23.45 18.76
CA GLU A 7 2.81 24.16 18.97
C GLU A 7 3.95 23.16 19.16
N ARG A 8 3.70 22.01 19.81
CA ARG A 8 4.65 20.89 19.86
C ARG A 8 4.93 20.33 18.47
N ASP A 9 3.91 20.13 17.65
CA ASP A 9 4.08 19.62 16.28
C ASP A 9 4.87 20.63 15.43
N LYS A 10 4.61 21.94 15.57
CA LYS A 10 5.36 22.98 14.86
C LYS A 10 6.82 23.08 15.33
N LEU A 11 7.12 22.80 16.60
CA LEU A 11 8.51 22.65 17.07
C LEU A 11 9.20 21.44 16.45
N LEU A 12 8.52 20.30 16.31
CA LEU A 12 9.06 19.13 15.59
C LEU A 12 9.38 19.47 14.13
N LEU A 13 8.46 20.16 13.45
CA LEU A 13 8.68 20.65 12.08
C LEU A 13 9.89 21.59 12.00
N HIS A 14 9.99 22.55 12.91
CA HIS A 14 11.11 23.49 12.99
C HIS A 14 12.43 22.74 13.20
N HIS A 15 12.49 21.74 14.09
CA HIS A 15 13.69 20.92 14.27
C HIS A 15 14.09 20.17 12.99
N ALA A 16 13.14 19.61 12.25
CA ALA A 16 13.40 18.98 10.96
C ALA A 16 13.90 20.00 9.92
N GLY A 17 13.33 21.20 9.88
CA GLY A 17 13.78 22.29 9.02
C GLY A 17 15.19 22.78 9.37
N CYS A 18 15.52 22.94 10.65
CA CYS A 18 16.86 23.30 11.09
C CYS A 18 17.90 22.22 10.74
N LEU A 19 17.53 20.93 10.82
CA LEU A 19 18.36 19.84 10.33
C LEU A 19 18.62 19.97 8.83
N ALA A 20 17.57 20.23 8.04
CA ALA A 20 17.68 20.46 6.60
C ALA A 20 18.54 21.69 6.28
N GLN A 21 18.38 22.80 7.01
CA GLN A 21 19.23 23.99 6.87
C GLN A 21 20.70 23.68 7.19
N LYS A 22 20.99 22.89 8.23
CA LYS A 22 22.35 22.44 8.56
C LYS A 22 22.94 21.53 7.48
N ARG A 23 22.13 20.70 6.83
CA ARG A 23 22.54 19.86 5.69
C ARG A 23 22.84 20.73 4.47
N LEU A 24 21.93 21.65 4.14
CA LEU A 24 22.09 22.60 3.06
C LEU A 24 23.33 23.49 3.25
N ALA A 25 23.56 24.01 4.47
CA ALA A 25 24.70 24.87 4.77
C ALA A 25 26.08 24.22 4.54
N ARG A 26 26.16 22.88 4.55
CA ARG A 26 27.39 22.14 4.23
C ARG A 26 27.41 21.56 2.80
N GLY A 27 26.50 21.99 1.93
CA GLY A 27 26.47 21.60 0.51
C GLY A 27 25.70 20.32 0.20
N VAL A 28 24.87 19.80 1.11
CA VAL A 28 24.03 18.62 0.82
C VAL A 28 22.84 19.02 -0.05
N ARG A 29 22.61 18.27 -1.13
CA ARG A 29 21.39 18.37 -1.93
C ARG A 29 20.24 17.65 -1.22
N LEU A 30 19.17 18.38 -0.95
CA LEU A 30 18.09 17.93 -0.08
C LEU A 30 17.12 16.98 -0.79
N ASN A 31 16.65 15.95 -0.09
CA ASN A 31 15.52 15.14 -0.55
C ASN A 31 14.17 15.86 -0.34
N GLN A 32 13.08 15.24 -0.78
CA GLN A 32 11.74 15.86 -0.71
C GLN A 32 11.29 16.19 0.73
N THR A 33 11.61 15.31 1.69
CA THR A 33 11.24 15.49 3.11
C THR A 33 11.98 16.69 3.70
N GLU A 34 13.28 16.78 3.45
CA GLU A 34 14.14 17.86 3.91
C GLU A 34 13.77 19.21 3.27
N ALA A 35 13.53 19.23 1.96
CA ALA A 35 13.11 20.43 1.25
C ALA A 35 11.78 20.97 1.78
N THR A 36 10.81 20.08 2.02
CA THR A 36 9.51 20.42 2.60
C THR A 36 9.67 21.02 4.00
N ALA A 37 10.44 20.36 4.88
CA ALA A 37 10.67 20.82 6.24
C ALA A 37 11.38 22.18 6.28
N LEU A 38 12.37 22.40 5.42
CA LEU A 38 13.08 23.68 5.32
C LEU A 38 12.15 24.80 4.87
N ILE A 39 11.44 24.60 3.75
CA ILE A 39 10.53 25.63 3.21
C ILE A 39 9.48 25.98 4.27
N ALA A 40 8.85 24.98 4.87
CA ALA A 40 7.83 25.17 5.88
C ALA A 40 8.36 25.96 7.11
N THR A 41 9.56 25.62 7.57
CA THR A 41 10.21 26.28 8.71
C THR A 41 10.54 27.74 8.41
N VAL A 42 11.13 28.03 7.24
CA VAL A 42 11.44 29.41 6.84
C VAL A 42 10.16 30.24 6.71
N LEU A 43 9.08 29.67 6.18
CA LEU A 43 7.78 30.35 6.12
C LEU A 43 7.27 30.66 7.53
N HIS A 44 7.33 29.73 8.50
CA HIS A 44 6.92 29.99 9.88
C HIS A 44 7.70 31.13 10.54
N GLU A 45 9.02 31.19 10.32
CA GLU A 45 9.85 32.27 10.86
C GLU A 45 9.48 33.62 10.23
N ARG A 46 9.23 33.65 8.92
CA ARG A 46 8.79 34.87 8.23
C ARG A 46 7.37 35.31 8.63
N ILE A 47 6.48 34.36 8.96
CA ILE A 47 5.17 34.66 9.55
C ILE A 47 5.38 35.30 10.93
N ARG A 48 6.27 34.73 11.74
CA ARG A 48 6.56 35.21 13.10
C ARG A 48 7.07 36.65 13.12
N ASP A 49 7.85 37.06 12.13
CA ASP A 49 8.35 38.43 12.03
C ASP A 49 7.27 39.47 11.71
N GLY A 50 6.15 39.06 11.11
CA GLY A 50 4.99 39.93 10.86
C GLY A 50 5.19 40.97 9.75
N GLU A 51 6.22 40.81 8.91
CA GLU A 51 6.56 41.74 7.83
C GLU A 51 5.91 41.41 6.47
N HIS A 52 5.33 40.22 6.35
CA HIS A 52 4.82 39.69 5.08
C HIS A 52 3.36 39.27 5.20
N SER A 53 2.57 39.60 4.18
CA SER A 53 1.24 39.02 3.96
C SER A 53 1.33 37.58 3.46
N VAL A 54 0.22 36.83 3.56
CA VAL A 54 0.08 35.49 2.96
C VAL A 54 0.52 35.49 1.49
N ALA A 55 0.04 36.45 0.69
CA ALA A 55 0.34 36.52 -0.74
C ALA A 55 1.85 36.71 -1.04
N GLN A 56 2.55 37.48 -0.21
CA GLN A 56 4.01 37.66 -0.34
C GLN A 56 4.75 36.37 0.02
N LEU A 57 4.34 35.68 1.09
CA LEU A 57 4.94 34.41 1.49
C LEU A 57 4.74 33.29 0.48
N MET A 58 3.59 33.28 -0.21
CA MET A 58 3.35 32.37 -1.34
C MET A 58 4.39 32.54 -2.47
N GLN A 59 4.89 33.76 -2.68
CA GLN A 59 5.96 34.02 -3.65
C GLN A 59 7.35 33.77 -3.08
N HIS A 60 7.61 34.18 -1.82
CA HIS A 60 8.91 33.95 -1.17
C HIS A 60 9.26 32.48 -1.06
N GLY A 61 8.28 31.61 -0.76
CA GLY A 61 8.52 30.18 -0.71
C GLY A 61 9.08 29.58 -2.01
N LYS A 62 8.76 30.16 -3.17
CA LYS A 62 9.23 29.71 -4.49
C LYS A 62 10.69 30.05 -4.78
N THR A 63 11.26 30.97 -4.00
CA THR A 63 12.64 31.45 -4.22
C THR A 63 13.63 30.79 -3.26
N LEU A 64 13.18 30.05 -2.24
CA LEU A 64 14.08 29.50 -1.22
C LEU A 64 15.04 28.47 -1.81
N LEU A 65 14.53 27.45 -2.49
CA LEU A 65 15.33 26.34 -3.02
C LEU A 65 15.24 26.31 -4.55
N GLY A 66 16.39 26.12 -5.20
CA GLY A 66 16.48 25.87 -6.63
C GLY A 66 16.67 24.38 -6.93
N ARG A 67 16.56 24.01 -8.21
CA ARG A 67 16.82 22.66 -8.72
C ARG A 67 18.20 22.14 -8.32
N CYS A 68 19.21 23.00 -8.23
CA CYS A 68 20.57 22.59 -7.82
C CYS A 68 20.67 22.23 -6.32
N HIS A 69 19.74 22.71 -5.48
CA HIS A 69 19.76 22.50 -4.02
C HIS A 69 19.08 21.19 -3.59
N VAL A 70 18.35 20.53 -4.49
CA VAL A 70 17.57 19.32 -4.18
C VAL A 70 18.05 18.13 -4.99
N LEU A 71 17.77 16.93 -4.53
CA LEU A 71 17.98 15.70 -5.30
C LEU A 71 17.10 15.71 -6.57
N PRO A 72 17.50 14.99 -7.62
CA PRO A 72 16.67 14.90 -8.83
C PRO A 72 15.28 14.30 -8.58
N GLY A 73 14.31 14.72 -9.38
CA GLY A 73 12.89 14.41 -9.21
C GLY A 73 12.16 15.17 -8.09
N VAL A 74 12.87 15.80 -7.13
CA VAL A 74 12.21 16.53 -6.02
C VAL A 74 11.42 17.74 -6.54
N ALA A 75 11.93 18.43 -7.56
CA ALA A 75 11.25 19.61 -8.11
C ALA A 75 9.91 19.24 -8.77
N GLU A 76 9.86 18.07 -9.42
CA GLU A 76 8.70 17.56 -10.11
C GLU A 76 7.69 16.92 -9.14
N LEU A 77 8.16 16.29 -8.05
CA LEU A 77 7.31 15.64 -7.05
C LEU A 77 6.75 16.58 -5.99
N LEU A 78 7.49 17.64 -5.61
CA LEU A 78 7.07 18.59 -4.58
C LEU A 78 6.17 19.67 -5.19
N HIS A 79 4.90 19.33 -5.43
CA HIS A 79 3.96 20.24 -6.07
C HIS A 79 3.53 21.43 -5.19
N GLU A 80 3.48 21.25 -3.88
CA GLU A 80 3.12 22.31 -2.95
C GLU A 80 3.66 22.08 -1.53
N VAL A 81 3.85 23.17 -0.79
CA VAL A 81 4.10 23.16 0.65
C VAL A 81 3.08 24.07 1.32
N MET A 82 2.36 23.51 2.29
CA MET A 82 1.31 24.21 3.04
C MET A 82 1.71 24.37 4.50
N VAL A 83 1.62 25.58 5.02
CA VAL A 83 1.82 25.88 6.45
C VAL A 83 0.75 26.81 6.97
N GLU A 84 0.36 26.60 8.23
CA GLU A 84 -0.40 27.59 8.99
C GLU A 84 0.46 28.16 10.11
N GLY A 85 0.45 29.48 10.25
CA GLY A 85 1.16 30.20 11.30
C GLY A 85 0.36 31.41 11.78
N THR A 86 0.75 31.95 12.94
CA THR A 86 0.10 33.09 13.57
C THR A 86 0.72 34.40 13.10
N PHE A 87 0.07 35.04 12.14
CA PHE A 87 0.32 36.42 11.73
C PHE A 87 -0.18 37.39 12.81
N LEU A 88 0.14 38.69 12.65
CA LEU A 88 -0.30 39.74 13.58
C LEU A 88 -1.84 39.83 13.69
N ASP A 89 -2.55 39.43 12.64
CA ASP A 89 -4.00 39.49 12.50
C ASP A 89 -4.72 38.14 12.63
N GLY A 90 -3.98 37.06 12.94
CA GLY A 90 -4.58 35.74 13.19
C GLY A 90 -3.81 34.57 12.60
N THR A 91 -4.43 33.40 12.58
CA THR A 91 -3.84 32.20 11.96
C THR A 91 -4.33 32.07 10.53
N PHE A 92 -3.41 31.95 9.57
CA PHE A 92 -3.73 31.83 8.16
C PHE A 92 -2.88 30.76 7.48
N LEU A 93 -3.46 30.16 6.43
CA LEU A 93 -2.82 29.21 5.54
C LEU A 93 -1.98 29.94 4.50
N VAL A 94 -0.73 29.50 4.35
CA VAL A 94 0.14 29.83 3.23
C VAL A 94 0.38 28.56 2.41
N THR A 95 0.01 28.60 1.14
CA THR A 95 0.28 27.52 0.18
C THR A 95 1.26 27.99 -0.87
N VAL A 96 2.45 27.39 -0.86
CA VAL A 96 3.47 27.63 -1.89
C VAL A 96 3.33 26.56 -2.96
N HIS A 97 2.73 26.92 -4.09
CA HIS A 97 2.65 26.03 -5.25
C HIS A 97 3.96 26.03 -6.03
N GLN A 98 4.41 24.87 -6.48
CA GLN A 98 5.65 24.66 -7.24
C GLN A 98 6.85 25.35 -6.58
N PRO A 99 7.18 25.02 -5.32
CA PRO A 99 8.21 25.70 -4.54
C PRO A 99 9.62 25.62 -5.16
N ILE A 100 9.90 24.62 -6.00
CA ILE A 100 11.19 24.46 -6.68
C ILE A 100 11.03 24.84 -8.16
N CYS A 101 10.92 26.14 -8.44
CA CYS A 101 10.69 26.63 -9.80
C CYS A 101 11.85 27.44 -10.40
N THR A 102 12.99 27.52 -9.70
CA THR A 102 14.20 28.22 -10.16
C THR A 102 15.39 27.25 -10.22
N GLU A 103 16.45 27.59 -10.97
CA GLU A 103 17.65 26.74 -11.00
C GLU A 103 18.45 26.84 -9.69
N THR A 104 18.61 28.07 -9.16
CA THR A 104 19.55 28.35 -8.06
C THR A 104 18.90 28.78 -6.75
N GLY A 105 17.63 29.19 -6.73
CA GLY A 105 16.99 29.77 -5.54
C GLY A 105 17.77 30.93 -4.92
N ASP A 106 17.53 31.19 -3.63
CA ASP A 106 18.22 32.14 -2.78
C ASP A 106 18.64 31.43 -1.49
N ILE A 107 19.91 31.01 -1.46
CA ILE A 107 20.50 30.27 -0.35
C ILE A 107 20.49 31.06 0.97
N HIS A 108 20.59 32.39 0.92
CA HIS A 108 20.55 33.22 2.11
C HIS A 108 19.13 33.27 2.67
N ALA A 109 18.12 33.35 1.80
CA ALA A 109 16.72 33.24 2.20
C ALA A 109 16.38 31.83 2.75
N ALA A 110 16.91 30.77 2.15
CA ALA A 110 16.74 29.39 2.64
C ALA A 110 17.34 29.17 4.04
N LEU A 111 18.44 29.86 4.35
CA LEU A 111 19.12 29.82 5.64
C LEU A 111 18.64 30.92 6.61
N TYR A 112 17.55 31.61 6.29
CA TYR A 112 16.96 32.63 7.16
C TYR A 112 16.72 32.09 8.58
N SER A 113 16.98 32.94 9.58
CA SER A 113 16.91 32.65 11.04
C SER A 113 17.88 31.57 11.57
N SER A 114 18.60 30.85 10.70
CA SER A 114 19.44 29.71 11.13
C SER A 114 20.82 30.10 11.66
N PHE A 115 21.31 31.29 11.30
CA PHE A 115 22.68 31.77 11.55
C PHE A 115 23.80 30.88 10.98
N TYR A 116 23.48 29.89 10.14
CA TYR A 116 24.51 29.14 9.42
C TYR A 116 25.13 29.99 8.30
N PRO A 117 26.44 29.84 8.04
CA PRO A 117 27.06 30.49 6.90
C PRO A 117 26.48 29.92 5.60
N ALA A 118 26.18 30.80 4.64
CA ALA A 118 25.78 30.36 3.31
C ALA A 118 26.99 29.71 2.61
N PRO A 119 26.84 28.49 2.07
CA PRO A 119 27.88 27.86 1.27
C PRO A 119 28.06 28.59 -0.07
N ASP A 120 29.21 28.40 -0.70
CA ASP A 120 29.44 28.87 -2.06
C ASP A 120 28.47 28.15 -3.03
N PRO A 121 27.65 28.87 -3.83
CA PRO A 121 26.70 28.27 -4.76
C PRO A 121 27.32 27.30 -5.77
N SER A 122 28.61 27.43 -6.09
CA SER A 122 29.33 26.54 -7.00
C SER A 122 29.35 25.07 -6.52
N VAL A 123 29.26 24.83 -5.21
CA VAL A 123 29.22 23.47 -4.63
C VAL A 123 28.00 22.71 -5.16
N PHE A 124 26.84 23.35 -5.22
CA PHE A 124 25.61 22.75 -5.69
C PHE A 124 25.57 22.60 -7.21
N LEU A 125 26.05 23.62 -7.93
CA LEU A 125 26.12 23.57 -9.40
C LEU A 125 27.05 22.46 -9.87
N ALA A 126 28.21 22.31 -9.24
CA ALA A 126 29.16 21.23 -9.56
C ALA A 126 28.59 19.85 -9.22
N ALA A 127 27.88 19.70 -8.09
CA ALA A 127 27.23 18.44 -7.72
C ALA A 127 26.09 18.09 -8.70
N ALA A 128 25.26 19.06 -9.08
CA ALA A 128 24.19 18.88 -10.05
C ALA A 128 24.71 18.59 -11.47
N GLN A 129 25.83 19.21 -11.86
CA GLN A 129 26.48 18.90 -13.14
C GLN A 129 27.06 17.49 -13.14
N ARG A 130 27.80 17.09 -12.10
CA ARG A 130 28.35 15.74 -11.98
C ARG A 130 27.27 14.66 -12.07
N GLU A 131 26.11 14.90 -11.44
CA GLU A 131 25.01 13.95 -11.52
C GLU A 131 24.38 13.89 -12.92
N ARG A 132 24.27 15.02 -13.63
CA ARG A 132 23.85 15.03 -15.04
C ARG A 132 24.82 14.27 -15.94
N GLU A 133 26.13 14.39 -15.69
CA GLU A 133 27.18 13.67 -16.42
C GLU A 133 27.14 12.16 -16.15
N ILE A 134 26.94 11.74 -14.89
CA ILE A 134 26.79 10.32 -14.52
C ILE A 134 25.59 9.66 -15.23
N ARG A 135 24.53 10.44 -15.49
CA ARG A 135 23.31 9.95 -16.14
C ARG A 135 23.40 9.90 -17.67
N ASP A 136 24.52 10.29 -18.27
CA ASP A 136 24.78 10.29 -19.72
C ASP A 136 23.62 10.87 -20.58
N GLY A 137 22.94 11.90 -20.07
CA GLY A 137 21.81 12.54 -20.75
C GLY A 137 20.52 11.70 -20.85
N ALA A 138 20.41 10.57 -20.15
CA ALA A 138 19.18 9.79 -20.07
C ALA A 138 18.03 10.59 -19.43
N GLU A 139 16.82 10.50 -20.02
CA GLU A 139 15.63 11.15 -19.45
C GLU A 139 15.33 10.63 -18.05
N GLU A 140 15.11 11.55 -17.12
CA GLU A 140 14.80 11.21 -15.74
C GLU A 140 13.36 10.69 -15.62
N VAL A 141 13.23 9.39 -15.34
CA VAL A 141 11.95 8.82 -14.94
C VAL A 141 11.69 9.18 -13.49
N LEU A 142 10.54 9.80 -13.21
CA LEU A 142 10.17 10.19 -11.84
C LEU A 142 9.75 8.97 -10.99
N PRO A 143 9.96 9.03 -9.67
CA PRO A 143 9.38 8.05 -8.76
C PRO A 143 7.86 7.99 -8.88
N GLY A 144 7.28 6.80 -9.00
CA GLY A 144 5.83 6.65 -9.13
C GLY A 144 5.24 7.08 -10.48
N ALA A 145 6.06 7.29 -11.51
CA ALA A 145 5.61 7.74 -12.82
C ALA A 145 4.52 6.83 -13.42
N ILE A 146 3.52 7.45 -14.06
CA ILE A 146 2.47 6.77 -14.81
C ILE A 146 2.72 7.00 -16.30
N VAL A 147 2.69 5.93 -17.08
CA VAL A 147 2.90 5.96 -18.53
C VAL A 147 1.70 5.34 -19.20
N THR A 148 1.02 6.11 -20.04
CA THR A 148 -0.13 5.59 -20.77
C THR A 148 0.31 4.72 -21.96
N LYS A 149 -0.53 3.75 -22.33
CA LYS A 149 -0.21 2.79 -23.39
C LYS A 149 0.07 3.50 -24.73
N ARG A 150 1.30 3.42 -25.23
CA ARG A 150 1.71 4.00 -26.53
C ARG A 150 0.91 3.40 -27.69
N GLY A 151 0.47 4.27 -28.61
CA GLY A 151 -0.30 3.87 -29.80
C GLY A 151 -1.73 3.43 -29.51
N ALA A 152 -2.17 3.43 -28.25
CA ALA A 152 -3.59 3.25 -27.95
C ALA A 152 -4.36 4.52 -28.37
N GLY A 153 -5.52 4.32 -29.00
CA GLY A 153 -6.42 5.42 -29.35
C GLY A 153 -7.02 6.11 -28.12
N VAL A 154 -7.80 7.14 -28.37
CA VAL A 154 -8.62 7.83 -27.35
C VAL A 154 -9.64 6.87 -26.72
N ILE A 155 -10.02 7.16 -25.47
CA ILE A 155 -11.04 6.40 -24.74
C ILE A 155 -12.40 7.01 -25.07
N GLN A 156 -13.26 6.23 -25.73
CA GLN A 156 -14.66 6.60 -25.95
C GLN A 156 -15.50 6.26 -24.73
N LEU A 157 -16.21 7.26 -24.21
CA LEU A 157 -17.10 7.09 -23.07
C LEU A 157 -18.45 6.54 -23.53
N CYS A 158 -18.97 5.51 -22.87
CA CYS A 158 -20.31 4.95 -23.10
C CYS A 158 -20.66 4.76 -24.60
N PRO A 159 -19.80 4.12 -25.43
CA PRO A 159 -19.88 4.22 -26.89
C PRO A 159 -21.19 3.70 -27.49
N LYS A 160 -21.87 2.76 -26.81
CA LYS A 160 -23.09 2.10 -27.29
C LYS A 160 -24.41 2.79 -26.88
N ARG A 161 -24.34 3.93 -26.18
CA ARG A 161 -25.54 4.61 -25.66
C ARG A 161 -26.11 5.64 -26.63
N GLU A 162 -27.44 5.81 -26.60
CA GLU A 162 -28.16 6.81 -27.40
C GLU A 162 -27.73 8.23 -27.00
N ARG A 163 -27.60 9.13 -27.98
CA ARG A 163 -27.14 10.51 -27.80
C ARG A 163 -28.01 11.52 -28.50
N VAL A 164 -28.03 12.73 -27.95
CA VAL A 164 -28.67 13.89 -28.57
C VAL A 164 -27.93 15.17 -28.20
N SER A 165 -27.88 16.12 -29.14
CA SER A 165 -27.37 17.46 -28.88
C SER A 165 -28.53 18.40 -28.56
N VAL A 166 -28.40 19.16 -27.49
CA VAL A 166 -29.43 20.08 -27.01
C VAL A 166 -28.81 21.46 -26.79
N LYS A 167 -29.42 22.49 -27.37
CA LYS A 167 -29.08 23.88 -27.05
C LYS A 167 -29.76 24.25 -25.74
N VAL A 168 -28.98 24.74 -24.78
CA VAL A 168 -29.43 25.04 -23.42
C VAL A 168 -29.08 26.47 -23.10
N THR A 169 -30.06 27.26 -22.68
CA THR A 169 -29.90 28.68 -22.35
C THR A 169 -30.21 28.93 -20.88
N ASN A 170 -29.31 29.60 -20.16
CA ASN A 170 -29.57 30.06 -18.80
C ASN A 170 -30.34 31.39 -18.84
N THR A 171 -31.64 31.34 -18.55
CA THR A 171 -32.51 32.52 -18.46
C THR A 171 -32.55 33.13 -17.06
N GLY A 172 -31.78 32.57 -16.12
CA GLY A 172 -31.66 33.07 -14.75
C GLY A 172 -30.63 34.20 -14.62
N ASP A 173 -30.54 34.72 -13.40
CA ASP A 173 -29.67 35.83 -13.00
C ASP A 173 -28.38 35.38 -12.30
N ARG A 174 -28.19 34.06 -12.14
CA ARG A 174 -27.03 33.44 -11.47
C ARG A 174 -26.43 32.32 -12.31
N PRO A 175 -25.14 32.01 -12.09
CA PRO A 175 -24.51 30.87 -12.75
C PRO A 175 -25.15 29.54 -12.34
N ILE A 176 -25.29 28.65 -13.31
CA ILE A 176 -25.79 27.29 -13.11
C ILE A 176 -24.72 26.32 -13.61
N GLN A 177 -24.37 25.32 -12.81
CA GLN A 177 -23.38 24.30 -13.17
C GLN A 177 -23.97 22.91 -13.00
N VAL A 178 -23.91 22.10 -14.06
CA VAL A 178 -24.52 20.77 -14.13
C VAL A 178 -23.44 19.71 -14.22
N GLY A 179 -23.41 18.80 -13.25
CA GLY A 179 -22.45 17.69 -13.19
C GLY A 179 -22.79 16.55 -14.15
N SER A 180 -21.79 15.74 -14.49
CA SER A 180 -21.88 14.74 -15.57
C SER A 180 -23.00 13.71 -15.41
N HIS A 181 -23.29 13.30 -14.18
CA HIS A 181 -24.30 12.26 -13.89
C HIS A 181 -25.64 12.80 -13.39
N TYR A 182 -25.84 14.12 -13.42
CA TYR A 182 -27.12 14.70 -13.04
C TYR A 182 -28.20 14.37 -14.10
N PRO A 183 -29.40 13.89 -13.71
CA PRO A 183 -30.49 13.65 -14.66
C PRO A 183 -30.88 14.96 -15.34
N PHE A 184 -30.66 15.07 -16.66
CA PHE A 184 -30.62 16.39 -17.29
C PHE A 184 -31.99 17.08 -17.34
N LEU A 185 -33.08 16.30 -17.45
CA LEU A 185 -34.45 16.78 -17.32
C LEU A 185 -34.73 17.47 -15.97
N GLU A 186 -34.04 17.06 -14.90
CA GLU A 186 -34.22 17.58 -13.54
C GLU A 186 -33.46 18.88 -13.29
N THR A 187 -32.69 19.39 -14.27
CA THR A 187 -31.84 20.57 -14.08
C THR A 187 -32.66 21.82 -13.79
N ASN A 188 -32.02 22.82 -13.16
CA ASN A 188 -32.65 24.04 -12.67
C ASN A 188 -33.72 24.62 -13.62
N ALA A 189 -34.84 25.06 -13.07
CA ALA A 189 -35.99 25.62 -13.80
C ALA A 189 -35.64 26.78 -14.74
N ALA A 190 -34.56 27.53 -14.46
CA ALA A 190 -34.09 28.64 -15.29
C ALA A 190 -33.25 28.20 -16.52
N LEU A 191 -32.96 26.90 -16.68
CA LEU A 191 -32.38 26.40 -17.92
C LEU A 191 -33.51 26.11 -18.92
N SER A 192 -33.52 26.85 -20.02
CA SER A 192 -34.46 26.70 -21.15
C SER A 192 -33.88 25.76 -22.20
N PHE A 193 -34.61 24.68 -22.46
CA PHE A 193 -34.33 23.67 -23.49
C PHE A 193 -35.55 22.72 -23.64
N PRO A 194 -35.61 21.88 -24.68
CA PRO A 194 -36.66 20.87 -24.84
C PRO A 194 -36.50 19.72 -23.80
N ARG A 195 -37.22 19.78 -22.68
CA ARG A 195 -36.95 18.88 -21.53
C ARG A 195 -37.26 17.41 -21.81
N LEU A 196 -38.32 17.13 -22.57
CA LEU A 196 -38.65 15.75 -22.95
C LEU A 196 -37.51 15.06 -23.72
N LEU A 197 -36.71 15.82 -24.49
CA LEU A 197 -35.57 15.27 -25.22
C LEU A 197 -34.45 14.76 -24.28
N ALA A 198 -34.39 15.32 -23.07
CA ALA A 198 -33.44 15.01 -22.01
C ALA A 198 -33.92 13.92 -21.02
N LEU A 199 -35.15 13.42 -21.17
CA LEU A 199 -35.70 12.37 -20.31
C LEU A 199 -34.82 11.11 -20.40
N GLY A 200 -34.39 10.60 -19.23
CA GLY A 200 -33.49 9.43 -19.16
C GLY A 200 -32.08 9.68 -19.67
N LYS A 201 -31.65 10.94 -19.80
CA LYS A 201 -30.31 11.30 -20.27
C LYS A 201 -29.55 12.16 -19.25
N ARG A 202 -28.23 12.16 -19.37
CA ARG A 202 -27.26 12.95 -18.60
C ARG A 202 -26.22 13.56 -19.55
N LEU A 203 -25.36 14.45 -19.07
CA LEU A 203 -24.29 15.03 -19.91
C LEU A 203 -23.31 13.93 -20.38
N ASP A 204 -22.95 13.95 -21.66
CA ASP A 204 -21.89 13.10 -22.24
C ASP A 204 -20.53 13.79 -22.09
N ILE A 205 -20.02 13.81 -20.87
CA ILE A 205 -18.72 14.38 -20.49
C ILE A 205 -18.02 13.43 -19.51
N ALA A 206 -16.73 13.64 -19.28
CA ALA A 206 -15.94 12.91 -18.28
C ALA A 206 -16.66 12.83 -16.91
N ALA A 207 -16.73 11.63 -16.33
CA ALA A 207 -17.25 11.38 -15.00
C ALA A 207 -16.68 12.34 -13.95
N GLY A 208 -17.53 12.97 -13.15
CA GLY A 208 -17.13 13.98 -12.17
C GLY A 208 -16.76 15.36 -12.73
N THR A 209 -16.88 15.60 -14.04
CA THR A 209 -16.79 16.97 -14.59
C THR A 209 -18.18 17.63 -14.64
N ALA A 210 -18.23 18.90 -15.05
CA ALA A 210 -19.46 19.66 -15.13
C ALA A 210 -19.41 20.71 -16.25
N ILE A 211 -20.57 21.11 -16.75
CA ILE A 211 -20.71 22.26 -17.66
C ILE A 211 -21.35 23.42 -16.89
N ARG A 212 -20.74 24.60 -17.01
CA ARG A 212 -21.18 25.85 -16.38
C ARG A 212 -21.87 26.74 -17.40
N PHE A 213 -22.96 27.38 -16.99
CA PHE A 213 -23.75 28.34 -17.75
C PHE A 213 -23.81 29.64 -16.95
N GLU A 214 -23.17 30.70 -17.42
CA GLU A 214 -23.33 32.04 -16.83
C GLU A 214 -24.73 32.60 -17.15
N PRO A 215 -25.20 33.64 -16.43
CA PRO A 215 -26.47 34.30 -16.76
C PRO A 215 -26.53 34.75 -18.23
N GLY A 216 -27.54 34.30 -18.98
CA GLY A 216 -27.71 34.60 -20.40
C GLY A 216 -26.89 33.70 -21.36
N ASP A 217 -26.01 32.84 -20.85
CA ASP A 217 -25.24 31.92 -21.69
C ASP A 217 -26.17 30.93 -22.41
N SER A 218 -25.85 30.64 -23.68
CA SER A 218 -26.45 29.56 -24.44
C SER A 218 -25.36 28.63 -24.97
N LYS A 219 -25.43 27.33 -24.64
CA LYS A 219 -24.43 26.32 -25.06
C LYS A 219 -25.14 25.10 -25.61
N THR A 220 -24.61 24.53 -26.69
CA THR A 220 -25.03 23.21 -27.16
C THR A 220 -24.27 22.14 -26.37
N VAL A 221 -25.00 21.24 -25.73
CA VAL A 221 -24.44 20.13 -24.97
C VAL A 221 -24.88 18.80 -25.55
N THR A 222 -24.01 17.80 -25.50
CA THR A 222 -24.37 16.42 -25.84
C THR A 222 -24.85 15.70 -24.59
N LEU A 223 -25.99 15.03 -24.72
CA LEU A 223 -26.57 14.18 -23.68
C LEU A 223 -26.47 12.73 -24.12
N VAL A 224 -26.22 11.84 -23.17
CA VAL A 224 -26.16 10.40 -23.33
C VAL A 224 -27.21 9.74 -22.44
N GLN A 225 -27.86 8.68 -22.92
CA GLN A 225 -28.82 7.91 -22.14
C GLN A 225 -28.16 7.27 -20.91
N VAL A 226 -28.90 7.15 -19.81
CA VAL A 226 -28.45 6.36 -18.65
C VAL A 226 -28.42 4.86 -18.96
N GLY A 227 -27.54 4.12 -18.29
CA GLY A 227 -27.44 2.67 -18.38
C GLY A 227 -28.33 1.96 -17.35
N GLY A 228 -27.97 0.72 -17.03
CA GLY A 228 -28.57 -0.06 -15.95
C GLY A 228 -30.04 -0.42 -16.19
N THR A 229 -30.81 -0.52 -15.10
CA THR A 229 -32.26 -0.81 -15.18
C THR A 229 -33.11 0.40 -15.56
N LYS A 230 -32.49 1.56 -15.79
CA LYS A 230 -33.11 2.82 -16.19
C LYS A 230 -34.25 3.25 -15.25
N ILE A 231 -34.05 3.09 -13.95
CA ILE A 231 -34.98 3.58 -12.92
C ILE A 231 -34.47 4.95 -12.46
N LEU A 232 -35.23 6.00 -12.75
CA LEU A 232 -34.87 7.38 -12.48
C LEU A 232 -35.26 7.77 -11.05
N ALA A 233 -34.43 8.60 -10.42
CA ALA A 233 -34.67 9.15 -9.08
C ALA A 233 -33.89 10.46 -8.86
N GLY A 234 -34.22 11.18 -7.79
CA GLY A 234 -33.51 12.37 -7.31
C GLY A 234 -33.93 13.66 -8.03
N GLY A 235 -33.05 14.65 -7.98
CA GLY A 235 -33.26 15.94 -8.66
C GLY A 235 -34.44 16.74 -8.09
N ASN A 236 -35.31 17.24 -8.96
CA ASN A 236 -36.53 17.96 -8.59
C ASN A 236 -37.76 17.05 -8.57
N ASN A 237 -37.57 15.74 -8.64
CA ASN A 237 -38.62 14.73 -8.62
C ASN A 237 -39.66 14.91 -9.74
N LEU A 238 -39.24 15.41 -10.91
CA LEU A 238 -40.12 15.55 -12.07
C LEU A 238 -40.42 14.18 -12.70
N ALA A 239 -39.42 13.31 -12.80
CA ALA A 239 -39.53 11.99 -13.43
C ALA A 239 -38.85 10.88 -12.60
N SER A 240 -39.43 10.54 -11.44
CA SER A 240 -39.01 9.38 -10.63
C SER A 240 -39.79 8.12 -11.00
N GLY A 241 -39.09 7.03 -11.33
CA GLY A 241 -39.68 5.76 -11.75
C GLY A 241 -38.98 5.12 -12.96
N PRO A 242 -39.47 3.97 -13.45
CA PRO A 242 -38.92 3.33 -14.64
C PRO A 242 -39.04 4.23 -15.88
N LEU A 243 -37.94 4.39 -16.63
CA LEU A 243 -37.91 5.24 -17.83
C LEU A 243 -39.02 4.87 -18.83
N ASP A 244 -39.26 3.58 -19.02
CA ASP A 244 -40.23 3.08 -20.00
C ASP A 244 -41.67 3.50 -19.68
N GLU A 245 -42.03 3.69 -18.40
CA GLU A 245 -43.37 4.17 -18.03
C GLU A 245 -43.63 5.60 -18.54
N PHE A 246 -42.60 6.45 -18.55
CA PHE A 246 -42.70 7.80 -19.09
C PHE A 246 -42.71 7.84 -20.63
N LEU A 247 -42.17 6.80 -21.28
CA LEU A 247 -42.07 6.71 -22.73
C LEU A 247 -43.21 5.90 -23.38
N ALA A 248 -43.93 5.11 -22.60
CA ALA A 248 -44.89 4.10 -23.07
C ALA A 248 -46.03 4.66 -23.92
N THR A 249 -46.61 5.81 -23.55
CA THR A 249 -47.77 6.37 -24.25
C THR A 249 -47.68 7.89 -24.43
N ALA A 250 -48.46 8.43 -25.37
CA ALA A 250 -48.58 9.87 -25.57
C ALA A 250 -49.16 10.55 -24.31
N GLU A 251 -50.08 9.89 -23.61
CA GLU A 251 -50.68 10.37 -22.37
C GLU A 251 -49.63 10.51 -21.25
N ALA A 252 -48.73 9.53 -21.11
CA ALA A 252 -47.64 9.59 -20.12
C ALA A 252 -46.69 10.76 -20.39
N LYS A 253 -46.28 10.96 -21.65
CA LYS A 253 -45.46 12.10 -22.07
C LYS A 253 -46.16 13.44 -21.80
N ASN A 254 -47.44 13.54 -22.16
CA ASN A 254 -48.25 14.74 -21.93
C ASN A 254 -48.43 15.03 -20.44
N ALA A 255 -48.60 14.00 -19.60
CA ALA A 255 -48.69 14.16 -18.15
C ALA A 255 -47.37 14.68 -17.56
N LEU A 256 -46.23 14.20 -18.06
CA LEU A 256 -44.91 14.71 -17.65
C LEU A 256 -44.69 16.16 -18.08
N VAL A 257 -45.07 16.56 -19.31
CA VAL A 257 -45.00 17.96 -19.76
C VAL A 257 -45.84 18.86 -18.86
N LYS A 258 -47.09 18.47 -18.57
CA LYS A 258 -47.95 19.22 -17.64
C LYS A 258 -47.32 19.36 -16.26
N ARG A 259 -46.64 18.34 -15.76
CA ARG A 259 -45.92 18.38 -14.48
C ARG A 259 -44.75 19.37 -14.53
N ILE A 260 -43.96 19.35 -15.60
CA ILE A 260 -42.83 20.28 -15.83
C ILE A 260 -43.32 21.73 -15.84
N GLU A 261 -44.37 22.00 -16.61
CA GLU A 261 -44.97 23.34 -16.73
C GLU A 261 -45.59 23.79 -15.41
N ALA A 262 -46.34 22.92 -14.71
CA ALA A 262 -46.92 23.21 -13.42
C ALA A 262 -45.87 23.51 -12.33
N ALA A 263 -44.69 22.89 -12.44
CA ALA A 263 -43.55 23.15 -11.57
C ALA A 263 -42.76 24.42 -11.94
N GLY A 264 -43.12 25.11 -13.03
CA GLY A 264 -42.49 26.36 -13.46
C GLY A 264 -41.12 26.19 -14.14
N PHE A 265 -40.82 25.00 -14.68
CA PHE A 265 -39.56 24.75 -15.37
C PHE A 265 -39.63 25.24 -16.81
N ALA A 266 -38.63 26.04 -17.23
CA ALA A 266 -38.53 26.47 -18.62
C ALA A 266 -38.43 25.24 -19.53
N ASN A 267 -39.30 25.19 -20.54
CA ASN A 267 -39.42 24.07 -21.45
C ASN A 267 -39.67 24.60 -22.86
N GLU A 268 -38.77 24.30 -23.78
CA GLU A 268 -38.91 24.64 -25.19
C GLU A 268 -39.66 23.54 -25.94
N PRO A 269 -40.39 23.88 -27.02
CA PRO A 269 -41.02 22.89 -27.87
C PRO A 269 -39.98 21.93 -28.46
N MET A 270 -40.40 20.69 -28.75
CA MET A 270 -39.53 19.71 -29.42
C MET A 270 -39.12 20.23 -30.80
N PRO A 271 -37.84 20.16 -31.17
CA PRO A 271 -37.39 20.56 -32.49
C PRO A 271 -37.92 19.60 -33.57
N GLU A 272 -38.19 20.12 -34.77
CA GLU A 272 -38.41 19.27 -35.95
C GLU A 272 -37.11 18.53 -36.27
N MET A 273 -37.11 17.21 -36.06
CA MET A 273 -35.95 16.36 -36.33
C MET A 273 -36.01 15.92 -37.79
N ALA A 274 -34.99 16.26 -38.58
CA ALA A 274 -34.86 15.73 -39.94
C ALA A 274 -34.58 14.21 -39.87
N ASP A 275 -35.19 13.44 -40.78
CA ASP A 275 -35.03 11.97 -40.87
C ASP A 275 -33.55 11.54 -41.04
N ASP A 276 -32.70 12.43 -41.57
CA ASP A 276 -31.25 12.19 -41.82
C ASP A 276 -30.33 12.71 -40.68
N SER A 277 -30.87 13.05 -39.51
CA SER A 277 -30.06 13.59 -38.41
C SER A 277 -29.05 12.55 -37.86
N VAL A 278 -27.77 12.86 -37.99
CA VAL A 278 -26.68 12.00 -37.49
C VAL A 278 -26.55 12.17 -35.98
N ALA A 279 -26.66 11.08 -35.23
CA ALA A 279 -26.46 11.09 -33.78
C ALA A 279 -25.05 11.61 -33.42
N PRO A 280 -24.90 12.42 -32.36
CA PRO A 280 -23.58 12.89 -31.93
C PRO A 280 -22.63 11.72 -31.63
N ALA A 281 -21.36 11.87 -31.98
CA ALA A 281 -20.32 10.91 -31.64
C ALA A 281 -20.10 10.83 -30.12
N PRO A 282 -19.62 9.69 -29.60
CA PRO A 282 -19.22 9.57 -28.19
C PRO A 282 -18.18 10.60 -27.77
N PHE A 283 -18.27 11.09 -26.53
CA PHE A 283 -17.21 11.88 -25.94
C PHE A 283 -15.91 11.06 -25.89
N GLU A 284 -14.81 11.67 -26.36
CA GLU A 284 -13.48 11.07 -26.40
C GLU A 284 -12.58 11.74 -25.38
N LEU A 285 -11.85 10.93 -24.61
CA LEU A 285 -10.86 11.39 -23.64
C LEU A 285 -9.48 10.85 -24.02
N SER A 286 -8.45 11.69 -23.98
CA SER A 286 -7.08 11.18 -24.09
C SER A 286 -6.76 10.28 -22.89
N ARG A 287 -5.88 9.29 -23.09
CA ARG A 287 -5.48 8.40 -22.00
C ARG A 287 -4.81 9.16 -20.85
N ASP A 288 -4.03 10.19 -21.13
CA ASP A 288 -3.38 10.98 -20.08
C ASP A 288 -4.41 11.76 -19.24
N ALA A 289 -5.43 12.33 -19.88
CA ALA A 289 -6.53 12.98 -19.17
C ALA A 289 -7.36 11.97 -18.37
N TYR A 290 -7.53 10.75 -18.90
CA TYR A 290 -8.17 9.65 -18.16
C TYR A 290 -7.37 9.27 -16.93
N ALA A 291 -6.07 9.01 -17.08
CA ALA A 291 -5.18 8.61 -15.98
C ALA A 291 -5.09 9.70 -14.91
N ALA A 292 -5.03 10.97 -15.31
CA ALA A 292 -5.04 12.10 -14.37
C ALA A 292 -6.35 12.22 -13.60
N LEU A 293 -7.48 11.87 -14.21
CA LEU A 293 -8.78 11.89 -13.55
C LEU A 293 -9.01 10.66 -12.70
N TYR A 294 -8.84 9.45 -13.21
CA TYR A 294 -9.32 8.22 -12.56
C TYR A 294 -8.21 7.26 -12.15
N GLY A 295 -6.95 7.61 -12.39
CA GLY A 295 -5.82 6.67 -12.30
C GLY A 295 -5.66 5.82 -13.57
N PRO A 296 -4.58 5.04 -13.67
CA PRO A 296 -4.25 4.27 -14.87
C PRO A 296 -5.32 3.22 -15.20
N THR A 297 -5.39 2.81 -16.47
CA THR A 297 -6.27 1.73 -16.95
C THR A 297 -5.49 0.72 -17.80
N VAL A 298 -6.17 -0.27 -18.39
CA VAL A 298 -5.57 -1.43 -19.06
C VAL A 298 -4.44 -1.05 -20.01
N GLY A 299 -3.28 -1.66 -19.77
CA GLY A 299 -2.04 -1.49 -20.53
C GLY A 299 -1.23 -0.23 -20.21
N ASP A 300 -1.74 0.66 -19.34
CA ASP A 300 -0.93 1.72 -18.77
C ASP A 300 0.00 1.12 -17.71
N LYS A 301 1.16 1.77 -17.53
CA LYS A 301 2.22 1.32 -16.63
C LYS A 301 2.45 2.29 -15.48
N VAL A 302 2.82 1.75 -14.33
CA VAL A 302 3.17 2.55 -13.14
C VAL A 302 4.49 2.06 -12.58
N ARG A 303 5.39 3.01 -12.31
CA ARG A 303 6.66 2.73 -11.66
C ARG A 303 6.46 2.57 -10.16
N LEU A 304 7.12 1.59 -9.54
CA LEU A 304 7.06 1.39 -8.10
C LEU A 304 8.16 2.20 -7.39
N ALA A 305 7.77 3.28 -6.70
CA ALA A 305 8.67 4.23 -6.07
C ALA A 305 9.77 4.69 -7.05
N ASP A 306 11.02 4.75 -6.59
CA ASP A 306 12.22 5.05 -7.38
C ASP A 306 12.94 3.77 -7.90
N SER A 307 12.28 2.61 -7.84
CA SER A 307 12.82 1.33 -8.35
C SER A 307 12.75 1.21 -9.88
N PRO A 308 13.46 0.28 -10.54
CA PRO A 308 13.31 0.03 -11.96
C PRO A 308 12.04 -0.77 -12.31
N LEU A 309 11.23 -1.17 -11.31
CA LEU A 309 10.08 -2.05 -11.51
C LEU A 309 8.89 -1.28 -12.09
N TRP A 310 8.30 -1.84 -13.14
CA TRP A 310 7.09 -1.33 -13.77
C TRP A 310 5.97 -2.35 -13.70
N LEU A 311 4.84 -1.98 -13.08
CA LEU A 311 3.61 -2.74 -13.27
C LEU A 311 2.90 -2.27 -14.54
N GLU A 312 2.12 -3.17 -15.15
CA GLU A 312 1.12 -2.87 -16.17
C GLU A 312 -0.27 -3.29 -15.68
N VAL A 313 -1.28 -2.46 -15.90
CA VAL A 313 -2.67 -2.78 -15.53
C VAL A 313 -3.21 -3.89 -16.43
N GLU A 314 -3.54 -5.04 -15.84
CA GLU A 314 -3.94 -6.25 -16.57
C GLU A 314 -5.42 -6.27 -16.93
N LYS A 315 -6.23 -5.66 -16.07
CA LYS A 315 -7.69 -5.60 -16.20
C LYS A 315 -8.22 -4.35 -15.53
N ASP A 316 -9.24 -3.76 -16.12
CA ASP A 316 -10.06 -2.71 -15.52
C ASP A 316 -11.51 -3.19 -15.51
N PHE A 317 -12.17 -3.07 -14.36
CA PHE A 317 -13.58 -3.47 -14.18
C PHE A 317 -14.56 -2.35 -14.54
N THR A 318 -14.08 -1.12 -14.74
CA THR A 318 -14.94 0.02 -15.02
C THR A 318 -15.68 -0.10 -16.35
N VAL A 319 -16.70 0.74 -16.50
CA VAL A 319 -17.35 1.05 -17.78
C VAL A 319 -17.02 2.49 -18.09
N TYR A 320 -16.25 2.74 -19.16
CA TYR A 320 -15.74 4.08 -19.44
C TYR A 320 -16.86 5.11 -19.57
N GLY A 321 -16.81 6.16 -18.74
CA GLY A 321 -17.82 7.21 -18.63
C GLY A 321 -18.78 7.07 -17.44
N ASP A 322 -18.76 5.93 -16.74
CA ASP A 322 -19.48 5.67 -15.47
C ASP A 322 -18.49 5.44 -14.30
N GLU A 323 -17.27 5.98 -14.38
CA GLU A 323 -16.32 5.98 -13.26
C GLU A 323 -16.93 6.67 -12.05
N LEU A 324 -16.58 6.17 -10.87
CA LEU A 324 -17.05 6.78 -9.63
C LEU A 324 -16.13 7.92 -9.23
N LYS A 325 -16.75 9.04 -8.84
CA LYS A 325 -16.08 10.21 -8.27
C LYS A 325 -16.95 10.83 -7.20
N PHE A 326 -16.36 11.05 -6.02
CA PHE A 326 -16.98 11.75 -4.91
C PHE A 326 -16.60 13.23 -4.88
N GLY A 327 -17.52 14.08 -4.41
CA GLY A 327 -17.30 15.52 -4.22
C GLY A 327 -18.39 16.41 -4.82
N GLY A 328 -18.21 17.73 -4.67
CA GLY A 328 -19.15 18.74 -5.16
C GLY A 328 -19.40 18.62 -6.66
N GLY A 329 -20.65 18.34 -7.04
CA GLY A 329 -21.08 18.19 -8.44
C GLY A 329 -20.59 16.94 -9.16
N LYS A 330 -20.07 15.93 -8.43
CA LYS A 330 -19.50 14.70 -9.01
C LYS A 330 -20.55 13.60 -9.22
N VAL A 331 -20.11 12.34 -9.27
CA VAL A 331 -20.91 11.17 -9.67
C VAL A 331 -21.69 10.57 -8.51
N ILE A 332 -21.04 10.35 -7.36
CA ILE A 332 -21.66 9.71 -6.19
C ILE A 332 -22.54 10.73 -5.46
N ARG A 333 -23.79 10.82 -5.91
CA ARG A 333 -24.84 11.69 -5.37
C ARG A 333 -26.20 10.99 -5.56
N ASP A 334 -27.18 11.37 -4.75
CA ASP A 334 -28.52 10.78 -4.74
C ASP A 334 -29.15 10.71 -6.15
N GLY A 335 -29.68 9.53 -6.50
CA GLY A 335 -30.29 9.23 -7.80
C GLY A 335 -29.29 9.06 -8.95
N MET A 336 -28.00 9.30 -8.70
CA MET A 336 -26.91 9.27 -9.68
C MET A 336 -26.04 8.04 -9.42
N GLY A 337 -24.74 8.20 -9.15
CA GLY A 337 -23.88 7.09 -8.74
C GLY A 337 -24.21 6.50 -7.37
N GLN A 338 -24.99 7.21 -6.55
CA GLN A 338 -25.57 6.70 -5.31
C GLN A 338 -27.03 6.32 -5.56
N ALA A 339 -27.39 5.07 -5.29
CA ALA A 339 -28.75 4.57 -5.43
C ALA A 339 -29.67 5.15 -4.36
N SER A 340 -30.83 5.67 -4.78
CA SER A 340 -31.86 6.21 -3.89
C SER A 340 -32.75 5.10 -3.33
N GLY A 341 -33.29 5.32 -2.13
CA GLY A 341 -34.33 4.46 -1.53
C GLY A 341 -33.87 3.05 -1.16
N ARG A 342 -32.56 2.83 -0.99
CA ARG A 342 -32.00 1.55 -0.54
C ARG A 342 -31.84 1.54 0.99
N ALA A 343 -32.20 0.43 1.62
CA ALA A 343 -31.91 0.19 3.03
C ALA A 343 -30.41 -0.09 3.23
N ASP A 344 -29.93 0.17 4.45
CA ASP A 344 -28.55 -0.07 4.87
C ASP A 344 -28.05 -1.48 4.53
N SER A 345 -28.84 -2.51 4.86
CA SER A 345 -28.53 -3.91 4.56
C SER A 345 -28.40 -4.27 3.07
N ALA A 346 -28.80 -3.36 2.17
CA ALA A 346 -28.76 -3.55 0.73
C ALA A 346 -27.61 -2.81 0.05
N VAL A 347 -26.77 -2.10 0.81
CA VAL A 347 -25.69 -1.25 0.28
C VAL A 347 -24.36 -1.57 0.96
N LEU A 348 -23.28 -0.96 0.49
CA LEU A 348 -21.96 -1.07 1.11
C LEU A 348 -21.86 -0.17 2.34
N ASP A 349 -21.05 -0.56 3.32
CA ASP A 349 -20.65 0.34 4.42
C ASP A 349 -19.62 1.34 3.90
N ILE A 350 -18.65 0.84 3.12
CA ILE A 350 -17.56 1.62 2.52
C ILE A 350 -17.33 1.12 1.10
N VAL A 351 -17.07 2.05 0.18
CA VAL A 351 -16.54 1.77 -1.15
C VAL A 351 -15.21 2.46 -1.34
N ILE A 352 -14.21 1.71 -1.80
CA ILE A 352 -12.94 2.26 -2.30
C ILE A 352 -13.07 2.35 -3.82
N ILE A 353 -13.04 3.56 -4.36
CA ILE A 353 -13.30 3.80 -5.78
C ILE A 353 -12.01 3.88 -6.59
N ASN A 354 -11.99 3.33 -7.81
CA ASN A 354 -10.87 3.43 -8.75
C ASN A 354 -9.51 2.95 -8.19
N ALA A 355 -9.47 1.92 -7.35
CA ALA A 355 -8.23 1.41 -6.78
C ALA A 355 -7.38 0.65 -7.81
N LEU A 356 -6.09 0.98 -7.89
CA LEU A 356 -5.11 0.12 -8.56
C LEU A 356 -4.66 -0.96 -7.57
N ILE A 357 -5.26 -2.13 -7.67
CA ILE A 357 -4.99 -3.29 -6.82
C ILE A 357 -3.71 -3.99 -7.28
N VAL A 358 -2.78 -4.21 -6.35
CA VAL A 358 -1.62 -5.09 -6.53
C VAL A 358 -1.71 -6.23 -5.53
N ASP A 359 -1.95 -7.43 -6.04
CA ASP A 359 -2.04 -8.65 -5.24
C ASP A 359 -1.45 -9.85 -6.00
N TYR A 360 -1.23 -10.97 -5.31
CA TYR A 360 -0.58 -12.15 -5.90
C TYR A 360 -1.36 -12.73 -7.10
N TRP A 361 -2.68 -12.57 -7.12
CA TRP A 361 -3.54 -13.08 -8.19
C TRP A 361 -3.63 -12.13 -9.39
N GLY A 362 -3.32 -10.84 -9.23
CA GLY A 362 -3.57 -9.87 -10.30
C GLY A 362 -3.12 -8.44 -9.99
N ILE A 363 -2.87 -7.68 -11.05
CA ILE A 363 -2.69 -6.23 -11.00
C ILE A 363 -3.84 -5.60 -11.78
N VAL A 364 -4.86 -5.13 -11.07
CA VAL A 364 -6.14 -4.74 -11.68
C VAL A 364 -6.63 -3.39 -11.18
N LYS A 365 -7.47 -2.74 -11.97
CA LYS A 365 -8.18 -1.52 -11.62
C LYS A 365 -9.63 -1.84 -11.30
N ALA A 366 -10.09 -1.55 -10.08
CA ALA A 366 -11.44 -1.88 -9.64
C ALA A 366 -11.92 -0.99 -8.48
N ASP A 367 -13.22 -1.01 -8.23
CA ASP A 367 -13.80 -0.59 -6.97
C ASP A 367 -13.81 -1.78 -5.97
N ILE A 368 -13.58 -1.51 -4.69
CA ILE A 368 -13.62 -2.50 -3.62
C ILE A 368 -14.77 -2.15 -2.67
N GLY A 369 -15.70 -3.09 -2.49
CA GLY A 369 -16.81 -2.92 -1.54
C GLY A 369 -16.54 -3.60 -0.21
N ILE A 370 -16.86 -2.92 0.88
CA ILE A 370 -16.71 -3.40 2.24
C ILE A 370 -18.06 -3.39 2.95
N ARG A 371 -18.36 -4.46 3.69
CA ARG A 371 -19.48 -4.56 4.64
C ARG A 371 -19.04 -5.35 5.86
N GLU A 372 -19.42 -4.87 7.05
CA GLU A 372 -19.09 -5.48 8.35
C GLU A 372 -17.59 -5.79 8.48
N GLY A 373 -16.75 -4.88 7.98
CA GLY A 373 -15.29 -4.99 8.00
C GLY A 373 -14.68 -6.03 7.07
N HIS A 374 -15.46 -6.65 6.18
CA HIS A 374 -15.00 -7.63 5.19
C HIS A 374 -15.16 -7.10 3.77
N ILE A 375 -14.26 -7.52 2.87
CA ILE A 375 -14.37 -7.29 1.45
C ILE A 375 -15.54 -8.14 0.93
N VAL A 376 -16.57 -7.53 0.37
CA VAL A 376 -17.74 -8.24 -0.17
C VAL A 376 -17.73 -8.35 -1.69
N GLY A 377 -16.92 -7.54 -2.37
CA GLY A 377 -16.77 -7.59 -3.82
C GLY A 377 -15.63 -6.72 -4.33
N ILE A 378 -15.13 -7.09 -5.52
CA ILE A 378 -14.12 -6.35 -6.27
C ILE A 378 -14.64 -6.28 -7.70
N GLY A 379 -14.88 -5.07 -8.20
CA GLY A 379 -15.52 -4.92 -9.50
C GLY A 379 -15.89 -3.49 -9.82
N LYS A 380 -17.08 -3.29 -10.37
CA LYS A 380 -17.65 -1.97 -10.66
C LYS A 380 -18.77 -1.69 -9.68
N ALA A 381 -18.58 -0.67 -8.84
CA ALA A 381 -19.58 -0.22 -7.89
C ALA A 381 -20.50 0.85 -8.50
N GLY A 382 -21.51 1.27 -7.76
CA GLY A 382 -22.35 2.42 -8.10
C GLY A 382 -23.83 2.16 -7.96
N ASN A 383 -24.60 2.74 -8.88
CA ASN A 383 -26.05 2.61 -8.89
C ASN A 383 -26.52 1.77 -10.09
N PRO A 384 -27.02 0.54 -9.88
CA PRO A 384 -27.48 -0.33 -10.96
C PRO A 384 -28.70 0.24 -11.71
N ALA A 385 -29.34 1.28 -11.17
CA ALA A 385 -30.48 1.93 -11.81
C ALA A 385 -30.09 2.79 -13.02
N ILE A 386 -28.87 3.32 -13.05
CA ILE A 386 -28.44 4.26 -14.12
C ILE A 386 -27.05 3.95 -14.71
N MET A 387 -26.35 2.94 -14.19
CA MET A 387 -25.02 2.53 -14.64
C MET A 387 -25.01 1.06 -15.07
N ASP A 388 -24.28 0.76 -16.14
CA ASP A 388 -24.08 -0.61 -16.60
C ASP A 388 -23.00 -1.33 -15.79
N GLY A 389 -23.13 -2.65 -15.67
CA GLY A 389 -22.08 -3.51 -15.09
C GLY A 389 -21.88 -3.39 -13.58
N VAL A 390 -22.76 -2.69 -12.86
CA VAL A 390 -22.68 -2.61 -11.38
C VAL A 390 -22.90 -3.99 -10.78
N ASP A 391 -21.94 -4.46 -10.00
CA ASP A 391 -22.08 -5.72 -9.27
C ASP A 391 -23.20 -5.59 -8.22
N PRO A 392 -24.14 -6.55 -8.12
CA PRO A 392 -25.21 -6.51 -7.13
C PRO A 392 -24.74 -6.38 -5.67
N ASN A 393 -23.52 -6.81 -5.36
CA ASN A 393 -22.92 -6.67 -4.03
C ASN A 393 -22.21 -5.32 -3.82
N LEU A 394 -22.05 -4.51 -4.87
CA LEU A 394 -21.30 -3.24 -4.87
C LEU A 394 -22.21 -2.01 -5.06
N VAL A 395 -23.43 -2.08 -4.55
CA VAL A 395 -24.38 -0.97 -4.62
C VAL A 395 -24.01 0.10 -3.58
N ILE A 396 -23.89 1.34 -4.04
CA ILE A 396 -23.67 2.52 -3.19
C ILE A 396 -25.03 3.13 -2.84
N GLY A 397 -25.28 3.41 -1.57
CA GLY A 397 -26.48 4.14 -1.12
C GLY A 397 -26.14 5.24 -0.12
N SER A 398 -27.17 5.74 0.57
CA SER A 398 -27.02 6.81 1.55
C SER A 398 -26.21 6.43 2.79
N CYS A 399 -26.02 5.13 3.03
CA CYS A 399 -25.29 4.58 4.18
C CYS A 399 -23.85 4.15 3.81
N THR A 400 -23.37 4.50 2.63
CA THR A 400 -22.04 4.12 2.13
C THR A 400 -21.04 5.27 2.24
N GLU A 401 -19.95 5.07 2.97
CA GLU A 401 -18.78 5.95 2.97
C GLU A 401 -17.89 5.71 1.73
N VAL A 402 -17.11 6.71 1.32
CA VAL A 402 -16.27 6.67 0.13
C VAL A 402 -14.80 6.93 0.46
N ILE A 403 -13.93 6.04 -0.01
CA ILE A 403 -12.48 6.24 -0.05
C ILE A 403 -12.02 6.40 -1.50
N ALA A 404 -11.38 7.52 -1.82
CA ALA A 404 -10.87 7.81 -3.17
C ALA A 404 -9.55 7.04 -3.43
N GLY A 405 -9.58 6.04 -4.31
CA GLY A 405 -8.46 5.18 -4.66
C GLY A 405 -7.71 5.56 -5.95
N GLU A 406 -8.22 6.51 -6.74
CA GLU A 406 -7.70 6.88 -8.08
C GLU A 406 -6.23 7.30 -8.13
N LYS A 407 -5.62 7.65 -7.00
CA LYS A 407 -4.20 8.05 -6.90
C LYS A 407 -3.33 6.99 -6.25
N TYR A 408 -3.91 5.91 -5.76
CA TYR A 408 -3.24 4.96 -4.88
C TYR A 408 -3.10 3.59 -5.50
N ILE A 409 -1.96 2.98 -5.22
CA ILE A 409 -1.81 1.53 -5.29
C ILE A 409 -2.37 0.97 -3.97
N VAL A 410 -3.25 -0.03 -4.06
CA VAL A 410 -3.86 -0.69 -2.91
C VAL A 410 -3.33 -2.13 -2.83
N THR A 411 -2.77 -2.49 -1.67
CA THR A 411 -2.33 -3.87 -1.38
C THR A 411 -3.08 -4.41 -0.18
N ALA A 412 -3.08 -5.74 -0.02
CA ALA A 412 -3.41 -6.32 1.28
C ALA A 412 -2.42 -5.82 2.35
N GLY A 413 -2.89 -5.77 3.59
CA GLY A 413 -2.02 -5.54 4.74
C GLY A 413 -0.93 -6.60 4.83
N ALA A 414 0.30 -6.17 5.08
CA ALA A 414 1.43 -7.09 5.23
C ALA A 414 1.29 -7.94 6.50
N ILE A 415 1.85 -9.14 6.45
CA ILE A 415 1.89 -10.12 7.53
C ILE A 415 3.35 -10.41 7.81
N ASP A 416 3.79 -10.04 9.00
CA ASP A 416 5.12 -10.41 9.47
C ASP A 416 5.03 -11.68 10.31
N ALA A 417 5.69 -12.72 9.84
CA ALA A 417 5.62 -14.06 10.42
C ALA A 417 6.84 -14.48 11.24
N HIS A 418 7.74 -13.54 11.56
CA HIS A 418 8.85 -13.78 12.47
C HIS A 418 9.03 -12.59 13.44
N VAL A 419 8.06 -12.40 14.34
CA VAL A 419 8.03 -11.26 15.26
C VAL A 419 8.47 -11.64 16.66
N HIS A 420 9.50 -10.97 17.18
CA HIS A 420 9.86 -11.02 18.59
C HIS A 420 9.12 -9.92 19.34
N TYR A 421 8.22 -10.28 20.26
CA TYR A 421 7.50 -9.31 21.09
C TYR A 421 8.38 -8.78 22.23
N ILE A 422 9.40 -7.98 21.87
CA ILE A 422 10.40 -7.39 22.78
C ILE A 422 9.88 -6.09 23.41
N CYS A 423 9.23 -5.21 22.65
CA CYS A 423 8.59 -4.01 23.17
C CYS A 423 7.27 -3.72 22.44
N PRO A 424 6.32 -2.97 23.04
CA PRO A 424 5.06 -2.63 22.37
C PRO A 424 5.20 -1.59 21.25
N ASP A 425 6.29 -0.80 21.22
CA ASP A 425 6.49 0.26 20.23
C ASP A 425 6.61 -0.29 18.80
N LEU A 426 7.03 -1.55 18.65
CA LEU A 426 7.07 -2.24 17.35
C LEU A 426 5.70 -2.34 16.68
N HIS A 427 4.60 -2.27 17.44
CA HIS A 427 3.24 -2.29 16.88
C HIS A 427 2.96 -1.02 16.04
N GLU A 428 3.42 0.14 16.51
CA GLU A 428 3.26 1.39 15.80
C GLU A 428 4.12 1.42 14.54
N GLU A 429 5.39 0.99 14.64
CA GLU A 429 6.29 0.84 13.49
C GLU A 429 5.75 -0.14 12.43
N ALA A 430 5.15 -1.25 12.86
CA ALA A 430 4.49 -2.20 11.96
C ALA A 430 3.35 -1.54 11.18
N LEU A 431 2.41 -0.89 11.87
CA LEU A 431 1.29 -0.19 11.24
C LEU A 431 1.77 0.94 10.32
N ALA A 432 2.77 1.71 10.75
CA ALA A 432 3.31 2.84 10.01
C ALA A 432 3.92 2.45 8.65
N THR A 433 4.20 1.16 8.46
CA THR A 433 4.84 0.59 7.26
C THR A 433 3.94 -0.39 6.51
N GLY A 434 2.65 -0.46 6.90
CA GLY A 434 1.63 -1.25 6.21
C GLY A 434 1.49 -2.70 6.68
N ILE A 435 2.12 -3.07 7.81
CA ILE A 435 1.93 -4.39 8.44
C ILE A 435 0.65 -4.34 9.29
N THR A 436 -0.20 -5.34 9.11
CA THR A 436 -1.52 -5.45 9.76
C THR A 436 -1.66 -6.70 10.63
N THR A 437 -0.73 -7.64 10.50
CA THR A 437 -0.72 -8.91 11.23
C THR A 437 0.69 -9.24 11.71
N LEU A 438 0.81 -9.59 12.98
CA LEU A 438 2.06 -10.02 13.61
C LEU A 438 1.93 -11.47 14.09
N ILE A 439 2.89 -12.31 13.70
CA ILE A 439 2.96 -13.72 14.10
C ILE A 439 4.36 -14.00 14.66
N GLY A 440 4.40 -14.53 15.87
CA GLY A 440 5.66 -14.80 16.57
C GLY A 440 5.46 -14.94 18.07
N GLY A 441 6.49 -14.66 18.87
CA GLY A 441 6.45 -14.91 20.31
C GLY A 441 7.36 -13.98 21.10
N GLY A 442 7.09 -13.86 22.39
CA GLY A 442 7.83 -13.01 23.31
C GLY A 442 7.02 -12.62 24.54
N THR A 443 7.69 -12.00 25.51
CA THR A 443 7.12 -11.56 26.81
C THR A 443 7.71 -10.22 27.27
N GLY A 444 8.27 -9.43 26.35
CA GLY A 444 9.07 -8.23 26.66
C GLY A 444 10.58 -8.46 26.48
N PRO A 445 11.44 -7.53 26.95
CA PRO A 445 12.88 -7.54 26.68
C PRO A 445 13.63 -8.48 27.65
N THR A 446 13.26 -9.75 27.64
CA THR A 446 13.94 -10.81 28.41
C THR A 446 14.92 -11.55 27.52
N ALA A 447 15.97 -12.15 28.09
CA ALA A 447 16.95 -12.92 27.32
C ALA A 447 16.29 -13.95 26.38
N GLY A 448 15.25 -14.65 26.86
CA GLY A 448 14.52 -15.63 26.04
C GLY A 448 13.77 -15.01 24.86
N SER A 449 13.11 -13.86 25.03
CA SER A 449 12.36 -13.17 23.96
C SER A 449 13.24 -12.34 23.04
N SER A 450 14.37 -11.83 23.54
CA SER A 450 15.41 -11.18 22.74
C SER A 450 16.14 -12.15 21.81
N ALA A 451 16.15 -13.45 22.15
CA ALA A 451 16.75 -14.49 21.32
C ALA A 451 15.72 -15.29 20.52
N THR A 452 14.50 -15.51 21.04
CA THR A 452 13.56 -16.48 20.47
C THR A 452 12.12 -15.99 20.41
N THR A 453 11.43 -16.31 19.30
CA THR A 453 9.98 -16.10 19.10
C THR A 453 9.11 -17.08 19.91
N CYS A 454 9.29 -17.08 21.23
CA CYS A 454 8.58 -17.95 22.17
C CYS A 454 7.83 -17.13 23.23
N THR A 455 6.54 -17.41 23.41
CA THR A 455 5.75 -17.00 24.58
C THR A 455 5.51 -18.26 25.44
N PRO A 456 6.40 -18.58 26.40
CA PRO A 456 6.40 -19.89 27.05
C PRO A 456 5.34 -20.01 28.16
N GLY A 457 4.52 -21.06 28.07
CA GLY A 457 3.57 -21.44 29.12
C GLY A 457 2.24 -20.67 29.10
N GLN A 458 1.27 -21.16 29.88
CA GLN A 458 -0.13 -20.72 29.81
C GLN A 458 -0.32 -19.28 30.29
N ASP A 459 0.31 -18.91 31.41
CA ASP A 459 0.15 -17.58 32.02
C ASP A 459 0.73 -16.48 31.12
N GLN A 460 1.89 -16.73 30.50
CA GLN A 460 2.51 -15.74 29.61
C GLN A 460 1.71 -15.56 28.32
N LEU A 461 1.17 -16.64 27.75
CA LEU A 461 0.28 -16.56 26.60
C LEU A 461 -0.96 -15.72 26.92
N ARG A 462 -1.61 -15.99 28.05
CA ARG A 462 -2.75 -15.21 28.51
C ARG A 462 -2.40 -13.73 28.69
N ASN A 463 -1.27 -13.42 29.32
CA ASN A 463 -0.84 -12.03 29.55
C ASN A 463 -0.60 -11.27 28.24
N MET A 464 0.08 -11.90 27.28
CA MET A 464 0.35 -11.28 25.97
C MET A 464 -0.93 -11.07 25.15
N MET A 465 -1.86 -12.04 25.17
CA MET A 465 -3.17 -11.89 24.53
C MET A 465 -3.95 -10.70 25.13
N ILE A 466 -3.98 -10.56 26.46
CA ILE A 466 -4.61 -9.42 27.14
C ILE A 466 -3.90 -8.11 26.78
N SER A 467 -2.56 -8.10 26.78
CA SER A 467 -1.76 -6.90 26.48
C SER A 467 -1.99 -6.36 25.07
N THR A 468 -2.39 -7.20 24.12
CA THR A 468 -2.57 -6.84 22.71
C THR A 468 -4.05 -6.72 22.31
N ASP A 469 -4.98 -6.91 23.24
CA ASP A 469 -6.43 -6.91 22.98
C ASP A 469 -6.92 -5.58 22.38
N ASN A 470 -6.28 -4.47 22.74
CA ASN A 470 -6.62 -3.11 22.32
C ASN A 470 -5.73 -2.53 21.20
N VAL A 471 -4.86 -3.32 20.60
CA VAL A 471 -3.97 -2.88 19.52
C VAL A 471 -4.62 -3.21 18.16
N PRO A 472 -4.68 -2.28 17.19
CA PRO A 472 -5.37 -2.48 15.91
C PRO A 472 -4.50 -3.30 14.94
N LEU A 473 -4.09 -4.49 15.37
CA LEU A 473 -3.31 -5.46 14.62
C LEU A 473 -3.92 -6.83 14.86
N ASN A 474 -3.81 -7.70 13.86
CA ASN A 474 -4.07 -9.12 14.07
C ASN A 474 -2.85 -9.76 14.73
N PHE A 475 -3.07 -10.71 15.63
CA PHE A 475 -1.99 -11.38 16.36
C PHE A 475 -2.13 -12.89 16.27
N ALA A 476 -0.99 -13.58 16.20
CA ALA A 476 -0.90 -15.01 16.45
C ALA A 476 0.37 -15.30 17.27
N PHE A 477 0.22 -15.89 18.45
CA PHE A 477 1.34 -16.14 19.35
C PHE A 477 1.89 -17.56 19.18
N THR A 478 3.21 -17.72 19.25
CA THR A 478 3.90 -19.01 19.22
C THR A 478 4.44 -19.38 20.59
N GLY A 479 4.17 -20.63 21.00
CA GLY A 479 4.77 -21.22 22.21
C GLY A 479 6.19 -21.73 21.94
N LYS A 480 6.84 -22.23 22.98
CA LYS A 480 8.16 -22.90 22.88
C LYS A 480 7.97 -24.35 22.47
N GLY A 481 8.57 -24.74 21.35
CA GLY A 481 8.57 -26.10 20.78
C GLY A 481 9.68 -27.00 21.32
N ASN A 482 10.61 -26.46 22.10
CA ASN A 482 11.77 -27.18 22.64
C ASN A 482 11.44 -28.03 23.88
N ASP A 483 10.85 -29.20 23.65
CA ASP A 483 10.69 -30.26 24.66
C ASP A 483 10.75 -31.62 23.94
N SER A 484 11.42 -32.60 24.54
CA SER A 484 11.43 -33.97 24.03
C SER A 484 10.23 -34.79 24.54
N GLY A 485 9.50 -34.25 25.52
CA GLY A 485 8.20 -34.74 25.98
C GLY A 485 7.03 -33.95 25.38
N LEU A 486 5.87 -34.59 25.27
CA LEU A 486 4.67 -33.97 24.68
C LEU A 486 3.87 -33.03 25.63
N PRO A 487 3.66 -33.34 26.93
CA PRO A 487 2.69 -32.62 27.77
C PRO A 487 2.87 -31.09 27.80
N GLY A 488 4.10 -30.59 27.96
CA GLY A 488 4.37 -29.14 28.00
C GLY A 488 4.08 -28.43 26.68
N LEU A 489 4.26 -29.11 25.54
CA LEU A 489 3.92 -28.59 24.22
C LEU A 489 2.40 -28.53 24.02
N GLU A 490 1.68 -29.57 24.45
CA GLU A 490 0.21 -29.60 24.36
C GLU A 490 -0.44 -28.53 25.24
N ASP A 491 0.11 -28.28 26.42
CA ASP A 491 -0.42 -27.28 27.36
C ASP A 491 -0.38 -25.87 26.79
N GLN A 492 0.68 -25.51 26.06
CA GLN A 492 0.82 -24.20 25.41
C GLN A 492 -0.21 -24.01 24.28
N ILE A 493 -0.41 -25.04 23.45
CA ILE A 493 -1.42 -25.01 22.38
C ILE A 493 -2.82 -24.87 22.99
N ARG A 494 -3.15 -25.68 24.01
CA ARG A 494 -4.44 -25.58 24.71
C ARG A 494 -4.66 -24.21 25.33
N ALA A 495 -3.61 -23.54 25.80
CA ALA A 495 -3.68 -22.18 26.32
C ALA A 495 -3.88 -21.11 25.23
N GLY A 496 -3.69 -21.46 23.96
CA GLY A 496 -4.10 -20.64 22.82
C GLY A 496 -2.99 -20.24 21.84
N CYS A 497 -1.76 -20.75 21.95
CA CYS A 497 -0.76 -20.46 20.93
C CYS A 497 -1.18 -21.05 19.56
N ALA A 498 -0.94 -20.30 18.48
CA ALA A 498 -1.29 -20.64 17.10
C ALA A 498 -0.19 -21.46 16.39
N GLY A 499 0.94 -21.69 17.07
CA GLY A 499 2.08 -22.45 16.59
C GLY A 499 3.13 -22.62 17.68
N LEU A 500 4.22 -23.33 17.34
CA LEU A 500 5.37 -23.54 18.23
C LEU A 500 6.65 -23.14 17.49
N LYS A 501 7.63 -22.57 18.21
CA LYS A 501 8.99 -22.28 17.72
C LYS A 501 9.99 -23.24 18.35
N ILE A 502 10.73 -23.96 17.52
CA ILE A 502 11.95 -24.67 17.90
C ILE A 502 13.12 -23.71 17.68
N HIS A 503 14.00 -23.58 18.67
CA HIS A 503 15.19 -22.73 18.58
C HIS A 503 16.44 -23.42 19.12
N GLU A 504 17.62 -23.16 18.55
CA GLU A 504 18.88 -23.76 19.00
C GLU A 504 19.28 -23.35 20.43
N ASP A 505 19.06 -22.09 20.82
CA ASP A 505 19.26 -21.58 22.18
C ASP A 505 18.48 -22.35 23.26
N TRP A 506 17.43 -23.08 22.88
CA TRP A 506 16.67 -23.98 23.75
C TRP A 506 16.90 -25.47 23.41
N GLY A 507 17.77 -25.77 22.45
CA GLY A 507 18.12 -27.10 21.94
C GLY A 507 17.24 -27.54 20.76
N ALA A 508 17.71 -27.38 19.52
CA ALA A 508 17.01 -27.76 18.29
C ALA A 508 17.33 -29.21 17.85
N THR A 509 17.29 -30.16 18.79
CA THR A 509 17.74 -31.54 18.56
C THR A 509 16.70 -32.38 17.79
N PRO A 510 17.10 -33.50 17.15
CA PRO A 510 16.16 -34.40 16.47
C PRO A 510 15.00 -34.91 17.33
N ALA A 511 15.23 -35.13 18.64
CA ALA A 511 14.19 -35.57 19.56
C ALA A 511 13.14 -34.47 19.83
N VAL A 512 13.60 -33.22 19.97
CA VAL A 512 12.73 -32.03 20.10
C VAL A 512 11.92 -31.82 18.82
N ILE A 513 12.57 -31.91 17.66
CA ILE A 513 11.93 -31.77 16.35
C ILE A 513 10.79 -32.79 16.20
N ASP A 514 11.04 -34.04 16.54
CA ASP A 514 10.03 -35.10 16.41
C ASP A 514 8.83 -34.91 17.35
N ALA A 515 9.09 -34.56 18.61
CA ALA A 515 8.06 -34.31 19.62
C ALA A 515 7.18 -33.11 19.24
N CYS A 516 7.81 -31.99 18.85
CA CYS A 516 7.10 -30.78 18.45
C CYS A 516 6.24 -30.99 17.20
N LEU A 517 6.79 -31.61 16.15
CA LEU A 517 6.02 -31.91 14.94
C LEU A 517 4.86 -32.87 15.21
N THR A 518 5.03 -33.86 16.10
CA THR A 518 3.95 -34.76 16.53
C THR A 518 2.79 -33.99 17.16
N VAL A 519 3.10 -33.02 18.02
CA VAL A 519 2.09 -32.17 18.67
C VAL A 519 1.45 -31.20 17.66
N CYS A 520 2.23 -30.59 16.75
CA CYS A 520 1.69 -29.73 15.71
C CYS A 520 0.74 -30.48 14.75
N ASP A 521 1.08 -31.71 14.36
CA ASP A 521 0.22 -32.57 13.53
C ASP A 521 -1.11 -32.90 14.24
N LYS A 522 -1.06 -33.15 15.56
CA LYS A 522 -2.25 -33.44 16.38
C LYS A 522 -3.23 -32.26 16.46
N TYR A 523 -2.73 -31.02 16.50
CA TYR A 523 -3.54 -29.83 16.78
C TYR A 523 -3.72 -28.88 15.60
N ASP A 524 -3.20 -29.23 14.42
CA ASP A 524 -3.24 -28.42 13.20
C ASP A 524 -2.67 -27.00 13.35
N VAL A 525 -1.52 -26.89 14.04
CA VAL A 525 -0.79 -25.62 14.21
C VAL A 525 0.57 -25.65 13.51
N GLN A 526 1.15 -24.50 13.19
CA GLN A 526 2.44 -24.49 12.49
C GLN A 526 3.62 -24.75 13.45
N CYS A 527 4.65 -25.45 12.96
CA CYS A 527 5.95 -25.56 13.60
C CYS A 527 6.95 -24.65 12.87
N ASN A 528 7.51 -23.68 13.59
CA ASN A 528 8.59 -22.82 13.09
C ASN A 528 9.92 -23.32 13.66
N ILE A 529 11.00 -23.26 12.89
CA ILE A 529 12.31 -23.72 13.35
C ILE A 529 13.44 -22.76 12.99
N HIS A 530 14.29 -22.56 13.99
CA HIS A 530 15.68 -22.14 13.89
C HIS A 530 16.52 -23.37 14.24
N THR A 531 17.36 -23.83 13.31
CA THR A 531 18.05 -25.14 13.41
C THR A 531 19.37 -25.06 14.16
N ASP A 532 19.99 -26.21 14.43
CA ASP A 532 21.23 -26.35 15.20
C ASP A 532 22.45 -25.84 14.40
N THR A 533 22.80 -24.55 14.58
CA THR A 533 23.93 -23.92 13.85
C THR A 533 25.24 -24.65 14.12
N LEU A 534 25.42 -25.09 15.36
CA LEU A 534 26.63 -25.74 15.84
C LEU A 534 26.83 -27.14 15.27
N ASN A 535 25.79 -27.72 14.66
CA ASN A 535 25.75 -29.12 14.25
C ASN A 535 26.04 -30.06 15.44
N GLU A 536 25.62 -29.67 16.66
CA GLU A 536 25.93 -30.39 17.89
C GLU A 536 25.34 -31.80 17.88
N SER A 537 24.07 -31.90 17.48
CA SER A 537 23.37 -33.19 17.41
C SER A 537 23.53 -33.89 16.07
N CYS A 538 23.56 -33.13 14.98
CA CYS A 538 23.68 -33.62 13.61
C CYS A 538 23.90 -32.46 12.62
N PHE A 539 24.31 -32.79 11.39
CA PHE A 539 24.25 -31.85 10.25
C PHE A 539 22.81 -31.68 9.72
N VAL A 540 22.64 -30.82 8.71
CA VAL A 540 21.33 -30.50 8.11
C VAL A 540 20.55 -31.74 7.66
N GLU A 541 21.21 -32.80 7.18
CA GLU A 541 20.55 -34.05 6.78
C GLU A 541 19.87 -34.76 7.95
N GLY A 542 20.45 -34.68 9.15
CA GLY A 542 19.87 -35.27 10.35
C GLY A 542 18.59 -34.53 10.77
N THR A 543 18.61 -33.21 10.68
CA THR A 543 17.42 -32.35 10.91
C THR A 543 16.34 -32.60 9.85
N LEU A 544 16.71 -32.68 8.57
CA LEU A 544 15.80 -33.05 7.48
C LEU A 544 15.17 -34.43 7.69
N ALA A 545 15.97 -35.42 8.12
CA ALA A 545 15.47 -36.75 8.46
C ALA A 545 14.51 -36.70 9.66
N ALA A 546 14.78 -35.87 10.67
CA ALA A 546 13.90 -35.68 11.83
C ALA A 546 12.55 -35.03 11.47
N PHE A 547 12.48 -34.25 10.39
CA PHE A 547 11.21 -33.74 9.88
C PHE A 547 10.26 -34.87 9.44
N LYS A 548 10.80 -36.00 8.97
CA LYS A 548 10.03 -37.16 8.46
C LYS A 548 9.00 -36.77 7.40
N GLY A 549 9.35 -35.80 6.54
CA GLY A 549 8.47 -35.27 5.50
C GLY A 549 7.26 -34.46 6.00
N ARG A 550 7.17 -34.14 7.29
CA ARG A 550 6.09 -33.31 7.85
C ARG A 550 6.31 -31.84 7.54
N THR A 551 5.21 -31.09 7.41
CA THR A 551 5.24 -29.65 7.12
C THR A 551 6.01 -28.88 8.20
N ILE A 552 6.94 -28.02 7.80
CA ILE A 552 7.66 -27.16 8.75
C ILE A 552 8.03 -25.82 8.11
N HIS A 553 7.97 -24.75 8.89
CA HIS A 553 8.43 -23.43 8.50
C HIS A 553 9.86 -23.21 8.98
N THR A 554 10.82 -23.16 8.07
CA THR A 554 12.20 -22.78 8.37
C THR A 554 12.33 -21.26 8.33
N TYR A 555 12.61 -20.65 9.48
CA TYR A 555 12.96 -19.23 9.53
C TYR A 555 14.35 -18.98 8.96
N HIS A 556 14.60 -17.73 8.54
CA HIS A 556 15.88 -17.21 8.01
C HIS A 556 16.72 -18.28 7.31
N SER A 557 16.12 -18.89 6.29
CA SER A 557 16.58 -20.16 5.69
C SER A 557 17.96 -20.06 5.06
N GLU A 558 18.45 -18.85 4.77
CA GLU A 558 19.83 -18.62 4.32
C GLU A 558 20.89 -18.91 5.40
N GLY A 559 20.56 -18.67 6.67
CA GLY A 559 21.37 -19.07 7.83
C GLY A 559 22.12 -17.97 8.58
N ALA A 560 22.20 -16.72 8.10
CA ALA A 560 22.81 -15.63 8.88
C ALA A 560 22.03 -15.36 10.19
N GLY A 561 20.69 -15.40 10.12
CA GLY A 561 19.80 -15.38 11.29
C GLY A 561 19.89 -16.65 12.15
N GLY A 562 20.53 -17.71 11.65
CA GLY A 562 20.88 -18.93 12.36
C GLY A 562 20.33 -20.22 11.74
N GLY A 563 21.05 -21.31 11.98
CA GLY A 563 20.81 -22.63 11.42
C GLY A 563 22.10 -23.31 10.95
N HIS A 564 22.05 -24.62 10.72
CA HIS A 564 23.19 -25.48 10.35
C HIS A 564 24.23 -24.76 9.47
N ALA A 565 25.43 -24.56 10.01
CA ALA A 565 26.52 -23.91 9.29
C ALA A 565 27.32 -24.95 8.47
N PRO A 566 27.62 -24.68 7.18
CA PRO A 566 27.22 -23.51 6.38
C PRO A 566 25.94 -23.73 5.54
N ASP A 567 25.30 -24.90 5.61
CA ASP A 567 24.46 -25.41 4.52
C ASP A 567 22.95 -25.51 4.80
N ILE A 568 22.44 -24.82 5.83
CA ILE A 568 21.01 -24.75 6.14
C ILE A 568 20.14 -24.33 4.94
N ILE A 569 20.65 -23.50 4.03
CA ILE A 569 19.94 -23.04 2.83
C ILE A 569 19.40 -24.17 1.95
N ARG A 570 19.97 -25.38 2.06
CA ARG A 570 19.52 -26.59 1.38
C ARG A 570 18.05 -26.93 1.66
N VAL A 571 17.50 -26.53 2.81
CA VAL A 571 16.08 -26.73 3.14
C VAL A 571 15.13 -26.08 2.13
N CYS A 572 15.59 -25.09 1.35
CA CYS A 572 14.79 -24.47 0.30
C CYS A 572 14.44 -25.42 -0.85
N GLY A 573 15.19 -26.53 -1.00
CA GLY A 573 14.93 -27.59 -1.97
C GLY A 573 13.85 -28.59 -1.55
N GLU A 574 13.39 -28.55 -0.30
CA GLU A 574 12.50 -29.56 0.26
C GLU A 574 11.01 -29.26 0.05
N GLN A 575 10.22 -30.28 -0.28
CA GLN A 575 8.79 -30.12 -0.59
C GLN A 575 7.91 -29.86 0.64
N ASN A 576 8.29 -30.39 1.80
CA ASN A 576 7.59 -30.21 3.07
C ASN A 576 8.07 -28.97 3.85
N VAL A 577 9.09 -28.27 3.36
CA VAL A 577 9.61 -27.05 3.99
C VAL A 577 8.95 -25.81 3.39
N LEU A 578 8.65 -24.84 4.26
CA LEU A 578 8.06 -23.55 3.92
C LEU A 578 9.09 -22.46 4.27
N PRO A 579 10.06 -22.18 3.38
CA PRO A 579 11.20 -21.34 3.72
C PRO A 579 10.85 -19.85 3.73
N SER A 580 11.30 -19.14 4.78
CA SER A 580 11.31 -17.68 4.84
C SER A 580 12.72 -17.13 5.02
N SER A 581 12.89 -15.87 4.60
CA SER A 581 14.02 -15.03 4.95
C SER A 581 13.65 -14.04 6.04
N THR A 582 14.64 -13.58 6.79
CA THR A 582 14.53 -12.37 7.62
C THR A 582 15.18 -11.21 6.89
N ASN A 583 14.89 -9.99 7.31
CA ASN A 583 15.10 -8.86 6.42
C ASN A 583 16.51 -8.23 6.41
N PRO A 584 17.40 -8.32 7.41
CA PRO A 584 18.65 -7.55 7.34
C PRO A 584 19.59 -7.96 6.21
N THR A 585 19.59 -9.23 5.79
CA THR A 585 20.36 -9.69 4.62
C THR A 585 19.78 -9.24 3.28
N ARG A 586 18.58 -8.62 3.29
CA ARG A 586 17.77 -8.39 2.09
C ARG A 586 17.88 -6.94 1.57
N PRO A 587 18.36 -6.75 0.32
CA PRO A 587 19.18 -7.68 -0.46
C PRO A 587 20.65 -7.65 -0.04
N TYR A 588 21.46 -8.52 -0.64
CA TYR A 588 22.91 -8.48 -0.47
C TYR A 588 23.46 -7.13 -0.98
N ALA A 589 24.06 -6.35 -0.08
CA ALA A 589 24.61 -5.02 -0.34
C ALA A 589 26.00 -4.87 0.28
N LYS A 590 26.69 -3.79 -0.09
CA LYS A 590 28.08 -3.53 0.30
C LYS A 590 28.34 -3.64 1.82
N ASN A 591 27.41 -3.16 2.64
CA ASN A 591 27.58 -3.14 4.10
C ASN A 591 26.95 -4.35 4.81
N THR A 592 26.35 -5.29 4.05
CA THR A 592 25.58 -6.39 4.66
C THR A 592 26.45 -7.23 5.58
N LEU A 593 27.62 -7.70 5.13
CA LEU A 593 28.46 -8.62 5.91
C LEU A 593 29.04 -7.94 7.15
N ASP A 594 29.61 -6.74 6.98
CA ASP A 594 30.19 -5.96 8.08
C ASP A 594 29.16 -5.67 9.18
N GLU A 595 27.93 -5.32 8.81
CA GLU A 595 26.83 -5.08 9.76
C GLU A 595 26.46 -6.35 10.53
N HIS A 596 26.38 -7.49 9.84
CA HIS A 596 25.85 -8.73 10.43
C HIS A 596 26.82 -9.38 11.39
N LEU A 597 28.13 -9.26 11.16
CA LEU A 597 29.14 -9.82 12.07
C LEU A 597 28.99 -9.21 13.47
N ASP A 598 29.00 -7.87 13.56
CA ASP A 598 28.84 -7.18 14.85
C ASP A 598 27.45 -7.40 15.47
N MET A 599 26.39 -7.41 14.65
CA MET A 599 25.02 -7.67 15.11
C MET A 599 24.87 -9.05 15.75
N LEU A 600 25.42 -10.09 15.10
CA LEU A 600 25.37 -11.46 15.57
C LEU A 600 26.09 -11.59 16.91
N MET A 601 27.28 -10.98 17.05
CA MET A 601 28.02 -11.00 18.30
C MET A 601 27.23 -10.40 19.46
N VAL A 602 26.50 -9.30 19.23
CA VAL A 602 25.65 -8.68 20.25
C VAL A 602 24.43 -9.54 20.57
N CYS A 603 23.69 -10.01 19.57
CA CYS A 603 22.44 -10.76 19.77
C CYS A 603 22.65 -12.08 20.52
N HIS A 604 23.76 -12.79 20.25
CA HIS A 604 24.08 -14.07 20.89
C HIS A 604 25.00 -13.93 22.13
N HIS A 605 25.24 -12.70 22.61
CA HIS A 605 26.08 -12.44 23.79
C HIS A 605 27.50 -13.05 23.67
N LEU A 606 28.06 -13.03 22.46
CA LEU A 606 29.38 -13.57 22.16
C LEU A 606 30.47 -12.58 22.55
N SER A 607 31.67 -13.09 22.84
CA SER A 607 32.84 -12.30 23.17
C SER A 607 33.86 -12.25 22.03
N LYS A 608 34.33 -11.04 21.68
CA LYS A 608 35.46 -10.85 20.76
C LYS A 608 36.78 -11.41 21.32
N ASP A 609 36.83 -11.65 22.63
CA ASP A 609 38.01 -12.20 23.30
C ASP A 609 38.04 -13.74 23.30
N ILE A 610 36.98 -14.41 22.83
CA ILE A 610 36.88 -15.87 22.72
C ILE A 610 37.04 -16.26 21.24
N VAL A 611 38.04 -17.07 20.93
CA VAL A 611 38.38 -17.44 19.54
C VAL A 611 37.27 -18.27 18.90
N GLU A 612 36.67 -19.17 19.68
CA GLU A 612 35.56 -20.02 19.27
C GLU A 612 34.30 -19.20 18.94
N ASP A 613 34.03 -18.12 19.67
CA ASP A 613 32.90 -17.22 19.44
C ASP A 613 33.07 -16.43 18.13
N VAL A 614 34.28 -15.96 17.85
CA VAL A 614 34.59 -15.27 16.59
C VAL A 614 34.52 -16.25 15.41
N ALA A 615 35.06 -17.46 15.55
CA ALA A 615 34.96 -18.50 14.54
C ALA A 615 33.51 -18.92 14.27
N PHE A 616 32.69 -19.01 15.32
CA PHE A 616 31.24 -19.26 15.19
C PHE A 616 30.55 -18.13 14.41
N ALA A 617 30.80 -16.86 14.76
CA ALA A 617 30.24 -15.72 14.06
C ALA A 617 30.65 -15.66 12.57
N ASP A 618 31.93 -15.91 12.29
CA ASP A 618 32.49 -15.94 10.92
C ASP A 618 31.88 -17.08 10.09
N SER A 619 31.72 -18.28 10.68
CA SER A 619 31.09 -19.42 10.00
C SER A 619 29.62 -19.17 9.64
N ARG A 620 28.96 -18.21 10.31
CA ARG A 620 27.53 -17.93 10.17
C ARG A 620 27.22 -16.80 9.19
N ILE A 621 28.12 -15.81 9.03
CA ILE A 621 27.93 -14.67 8.12
C ILE A 621 28.73 -14.91 6.83
N ARG A 622 28.05 -15.38 5.78
CA ARG A 622 28.70 -15.83 4.54
C ARG A 622 28.20 -15.04 3.34
N ALA A 623 29.12 -14.51 2.54
CA ALA A 623 28.79 -13.73 1.34
C ALA A 623 28.02 -14.58 0.32
N GLU A 624 28.42 -15.84 0.19
CA GLU A 624 27.98 -16.79 -0.81
C GLU A 624 26.52 -17.19 -0.60
N THR A 625 26.12 -17.54 0.64
CA THR A 625 24.73 -17.90 0.95
C THR A 625 23.82 -16.67 0.93
N VAL A 626 24.29 -15.50 1.39
CA VAL A 626 23.54 -14.23 1.30
C VAL A 626 23.30 -13.81 -0.16
N ALA A 627 24.27 -14.03 -1.05
CA ALA A 627 24.12 -13.83 -2.48
C ALA A 627 23.16 -14.86 -3.12
N ALA A 628 23.28 -16.14 -2.74
CA ALA A 628 22.37 -17.18 -3.21
C ALA A 628 20.92 -16.92 -2.77
N GLU A 629 20.70 -16.36 -1.58
CA GLU A 629 19.39 -16.00 -1.06
C GLU A 629 18.66 -14.99 -1.96
N ASP A 630 19.37 -14.01 -2.54
CA ASP A 630 18.78 -13.09 -3.54
C ASP A 630 18.26 -13.87 -4.77
N VAL A 631 19.02 -14.83 -5.27
CA VAL A 631 18.65 -15.67 -6.42
C VAL A 631 17.47 -16.59 -6.08
N LEU A 632 17.46 -17.17 -4.88
CA LEU A 632 16.38 -18.04 -4.41
C LEU A 632 15.08 -17.28 -4.12
N GLN A 633 15.18 -16.02 -3.67
CA GLN A 633 14.02 -15.14 -3.58
C GLN A 633 13.43 -14.88 -4.97
N ASP A 634 14.26 -14.56 -5.96
CA ASP A 634 13.78 -14.24 -7.31
C ASP A 634 13.25 -15.45 -8.08
N SER A 635 13.83 -16.64 -7.88
CA SER A 635 13.36 -17.89 -8.48
C SER A 635 12.06 -18.41 -7.86
N GLY A 636 11.70 -17.93 -6.67
CA GLY A 636 10.58 -18.42 -5.89
C GLY A 636 10.88 -19.70 -5.12
N ALA A 637 12.16 -19.97 -4.83
CA ALA A 637 12.58 -21.04 -3.93
C ALA A 637 12.50 -20.62 -2.44
N ILE A 638 12.57 -19.33 -2.13
CA ILE A 638 12.17 -18.81 -0.82
C ILE A 638 10.80 -18.17 -0.95
N SER A 639 9.89 -18.52 -0.04
CA SER A 639 8.46 -18.25 -0.21
C SER A 639 7.94 -17.08 0.61
N MET A 640 8.70 -16.62 1.60
CA MET A 640 8.29 -15.56 2.52
C MET A 640 9.46 -14.64 2.90
N ILE A 641 9.13 -13.41 3.28
CA ILE A 641 10.05 -12.44 3.90
C ILE A 641 9.40 -11.95 5.20
N SER A 642 10.18 -11.91 6.27
CA SER A 642 9.77 -11.55 7.62
C SER A 642 10.79 -10.60 8.26
N SER A 643 10.49 -10.03 9.43
CA SER A 643 11.43 -9.09 10.06
C SER A 643 12.58 -9.78 10.80
N ASP A 644 12.26 -10.55 11.85
CA ASP A 644 13.11 -10.84 13.02
C ASP A 644 13.23 -9.68 14.03
N SER A 645 12.09 -9.01 14.29
CA SER A 645 12.04 -7.69 14.91
C SER A 645 12.90 -7.52 16.18
N GLN A 646 13.92 -6.67 16.13
CA GLN A 646 14.88 -6.40 17.23
C GLN A 646 15.73 -7.60 17.68
N ALA A 647 15.71 -8.72 16.96
CA ALA A 647 16.48 -9.93 17.22
C ALA A 647 17.20 -10.40 15.94
N MET A 648 18.01 -9.51 15.35
CA MET A 648 18.55 -9.62 13.98
C MET A 648 17.56 -9.25 12.86
N GLY A 649 16.70 -8.26 13.11
CA GLY A 649 15.65 -7.87 12.17
C GLY A 649 14.99 -6.54 12.46
N ARG A 650 14.31 -6.00 11.43
CA ARG A 650 13.70 -4.66 11.47
C ARG A 650 12.21 -4.71 11.16
N ILE A 651 11.34 -4.48 12.15
CA ILE A 651 9.89 -4.60 11.96
C ILE A 651 9.36 -3.71 10.81
N GLY A 652 9.84 -2.46 10.72
CA GLY A 652 9.39 -1.49 9.71
C GLY A 652 9.95 -1.67 8.31
N GLU A 653 10.70 -2.74 8.02
CA GLU A 653 11.40 -2.90 6.72
C GLU A 653 11.01 -4.18 5.95
N VAL A 654 10.03 -4.96 6.41
CA VAL A 654 9.55 -6.17 5.71
C VAL A 654 9.13 -5.86 4.27
N VAL A 655 8.26 -4.86 4.10
CA VAL A 655 7.73 -4.46 2.79
C VAL A 655 8.85 -3.81 1.96
N ALA A 656 9.57 -2.85 2.53
CA ALA A 656 10.66 -2.13 1.88
C ALA A 656 11.72 -3.07 1.30
N ARG A 657 12.19 -4.03 2.10
CA ARG A 657 13.28 -4.95 1.70
C ARG A 657 12.83 -6.03 0.74
N THR A 658 11.55 -6.39 0.75
CA THR A 658 10.97 -7.19 -0.33
C THR A 658 11.15 -6.48 -1.67
N TRP A 659 10.81 -5.19 -1.74
CA TRP A 659 10.89 -4.43 -2.98
C TRP A 659 12.32 -4.04 -3.38
N ARG A 660 13.21 -3.78 -2.41
CA ARG A 660 14.64 -3.56 -2.68
C ARG A 660 15.29 -4.82 -3.28
N THR A 661 14.89 -6.01 -2.80
CA THR A 661 15.36 -7.28 -3.38
C THR A 661 14.86 -7.49 -4.79
N ALA A 662 13.54 -7.31 -5.03
CA ALA A 662 12.97 -7.39 -6.37
C ALA A 662 13.63 -6.39 -7.34
N SER A 663 13.90 -5.17 -6.88
CA SER A 663 14.59 -4.14 -7.65
C SER A 663 16.01 -4.57 -8.02
N LYS A 664 16.81 -5.03 -7.05
CA LYS A 664 18.18 -5.47 -7.32
C LYS A 664 18.19 -6.59 -8.35
N MET A 665 17.31 -7.57 -8.17
CA MET A 665 17.23 -8.71 -9.09
C MET A 665 16.79 -8.29 -10.49
N ALA A 666 15.79 -7.42 -10.61
CA ALA A 666 15.39 -6.87 -11.91
C ALA A 666 16.53 -6.18 -12.65
N SER A 667 17.33 -5.40 -11.92
CA SER A 667 18.50 -4.74 -12.49
C SER A 667 19.62 -5.68 -12.93
N LEU A 668 19.77 -6.84 -12.29
CA LEU A 668 20.86 -7.77 -12.59
C LEU A 668 20.48 -8.82 -13.64
N VAL A 669 19.27 -9.38 -13.54
CA VAL A 669 18.85 -10.51 -14.38
C VAL A 669 17.78 -10.15 -15.41
N GLY A 670 17.32 -8.90 -15.41
CA GLY A 670 16.24 -8.44 -16.29
C GLY A 670 14.86 -9.00 -15.89
N PRO A 671 13.88 -8.92 -16.79
CA PRO A 671 12.53 -9.46 -16.57
C PRO A 671 12.54 -10.97 -16.33
N LEU A 672 11.62 -11.47 -15.48
CA LEU A 672 11.44 -12.90 -15.30
C LEU A 672 10.95 -13.56 -16.61
N PRO A 673 11.42 -14.76 -16.97
CA PRO A 673 11.00 -15.43 -18.20
C PRO A 673 9.49 -15.69 -18.24
N THR A 674 8.78 -15.05 -19.17
CA THR A 674 7.37 -15.32 -19.48
C THR A 674 7.31 -15.97 -20.86
N THR A 675 7.56 -17.28 -20.97
CA THR A 675 7.59 -18.09 -22.22
C THR A 675 7.46 -17.29 -23.53
N THR A 676 8.53 -16.59 -23.93
CA THR A 676 8.91 -16.12 -25.28
C THR A 676 10.05 -15.11 -25.13
N THR A 677 11.25 -15.49 -25.57
CA THR A 677 12.39 -14.68 -26.05
C THR A 677 12.65 -13.29 -25.44
N SER A 678 13.80 -13.11 -24.80
CA SER A 678 14.84 -12.16 -25.25
C SER A 678 16.17 -12.40 -24.53
N GLU A 679 17.27 -12.26 -25.27
CA GLU A 679 18.65 -12.30 -24.80
C GLU A 679 18.94 -11.15 -23.81
N SER A 680 19.70 -11.42 -22.75
CA SER A 680 20.09 -10.44 -21.74
C SER A 680 21.29 -9.61 -22.21
N THR A 681 21.16 -8.29 -22.31
CA THR A 681 22.30 -7.37 -22.41
C THR A 681 22.72 -6.92 -21.00
N SER A 682 24.02 -6.99 -20.72
CA SER A 682 24.63 -6.83 -19.39
C SER A 682 24.90 -5.37 -18.98
N GLU A 683 24.08 -4.42 -19.44
CA GLU A 683 24.24 -2.99 -19.12
C GLU A 683 23.03 -2.48 -18.33
N PHE A 684 23.29 -1.88 -17.16
CA PHE A 684 22.28 -1.25 -16.31
C PHE A 684 21.77 0.02 -16.99
N HIS A 685 20.67 -0.10 -17.74
CA HIS A 685 19.91 1.02 -18.28
C HIS A 685 18.50 0.97 -17.70
N ILE A 686 18.02 2.06 -17.09
CA ILE A 686 16.59 2.20 -16.80
C ILE A 686 15.92 2.45 -18.15
N PRO A 687 15.16 1.50 -18.72
CA PRO A 687 14.59 1.66 -20.05
C PRO A 687 13.70 2.90 -20.09
N HIS A 688 13.72 3.60 -21.23
CA HIS A 688 12.78 4.68 -21.46
C HIS A 688 11.34 4.19 -21.17
N PRO A 689 10.47 4.99 -20.52
CA PRO A 689 9.18 4.49 -20.02
C PRO A 689 8.27 3.84 -21.08
N SER A 690 8.42 4.23 -22.36
CA SER A 690 7.69 3.61 -23.48
C SER A 690 8.21 2.24 -23.91
N GLU A 691 9.37 1.81 -23.41
CA GLU A 691 10.09 0.57 -23.75
C GLU A 691 10.22 -0.37 -22.55
N ALA A 692 9.84 0.09 -21.34
CA ALA A 692 9.89 -0.70 -20.12
C ALA A 692 9.06 -1.98 -20.25
N ILE A 693 9.70 -3.14 -20.04
CA ILE A 693 9.02 -4.45 -20.02
C ILE A 693 8.31 -4.59 -18.67
N PRO A 694 7.02 -4.97 -18.62
CA PRO A 694 6.29 -5.08 -17.37
C PRO A 694 6.84 -6.20 -16.47
N ASP A 695 7.03 -5.88 -15.18
CA ASP A 695 7.53 -6.77 -14.15
C ASP A 695 6.41 -7.52 -13.39
N ASN A 696 5.18 -7.55 -13.91
CA ASN A 696 4.00 -8.07 -13.22
C ASN A 696 4.23 -9.43 -12.55
N LEU A 697 4.89 -10.38 -13.23
CA LEU A 697 5.17 -11.70 -12.65
C LEU A 697 6.08 -11.60 -11.41
N ARG A 698 7.13 -10.77 -11.48
CA ARG A 698 8.03 -10.52 -10.34
C ARG A 698 7.27 -9.80 -9.23
N ILE A 699 6.50 -8.76 -9.56
CA ILE A 699 5.71 -8.00 -8.58
C ILE A 699 4.74 -8.90 -7.83
N LYS A 700 3.98 -9.74 -8.52
CA LYS A 700 3.05 -10.71 -7.92
C LYS A 700 3.78 -11.76 -7.07
N ARG A 701 4.93 -12.26 -7.55
CA ARG A 701 5.78 -13.21 -6.79
C ARG A 701 6.24 -12.61 -5.47
N TYR A 702 6.65 -11.35 -5.46
CA TYR A 702 7.22 -10.71 -4.28
C TYR A 702 6.16 -10.19 -3.30
N VAL A 703 5.04 -9.62 -3.77
CA VAL A 703 3.94 -9.24 -2.86
C VAL A 703 3.42 -10.46 -2.09
N ALA A 704 3.36 -11.64 -2.73
CA ALA A 704 2.94 -12.87 -2.08
C ALA A 704 3.80 -13.27 -0.87
N LYS A 705 5.08 -12.86 -0.83
CA LYS A 705 6.05 -13.23 0.22
C LYS A 705 5.73 -12.62 1.57
N TYR A 706 5.03 -11.48 1.61
CA TYR A 706 4.63 -10.83 2.86
C TYR A 706 3.11 -10.71 3.01
N THR A 707 2.31 -11.24 2.08
CA THR A 707 0.84 -11.25 2.18
C THR A 707 0.28 -12.67 2.30
N ILE A 708 0.06 -13.35 1.18
CA ILE A 708 -0.71 -14.61 1.16
C ILE A 708 0.10 -15.80 1.67
N ASN A 709 1.42 -15.86 1.41
CA ASN A 709 2.23 -17.01 1.82
C ASN A 709 2.35 -17.11 3.34
N PRO A 710 2.68 -16.04 4.09
CA PRO A 710 2.60 -16.07 5.55
C PRO A 710 1.23 -16.48 6.07
N ALA A 711 0.14 -15.99 5.47
CA ALA A 711 -1.22 -16.37 5.85
C ALA A 711 -1.50 -17.86 5.63
N LEU A 712 -1.02 -18.45 4.53
CA LEU A 712 -1.17 -19.87 4.23
C LEU A 712 -0.39 -20.74 5.21
N VAL A 713 0.87 -20.39 5.45
CA VAL A 713 1.76 -21.12 6.35
C VAL A 713 1.22 -21.17 7.77
N HIS A 714 0.63 -20.08 8.25
CA HIS A 714 0.12 -19.97 9.62
C HIS A 714 -1.40 -20.21 9.74
N GLY A 715 -2.07 -20.69 8.68
CA GLY A 715 -3.48 -21.07 8.73
C GLY A 715 -4.47 -19.91 8.85
N CYS A 716 -4.05 -18.69 8.51
CA CYS A 716 -4.84 -17.46 8.58
C CYS A 716 -5.44 -17.05 7.21
N SER A 717 -5.05 -17.72 6.12
CA SER A 717 -5.40 -17.35 4.73
C SER A 717 -6.89 -17.34 4.40
N HIS A 718 -7.73 -17.91 5.27
CA HIS A 718 -9.17 -17.89 5.12
C HIS A 718 -9.81 -16.54 5.50
N LEU A 719 -9.08 -15.66 6.21
CA LEU A 719 -9.55 -14.34 6.62
C LEU A 719 -8.65 -13.19 6.15
N ILE A 720 -7.35 -13.42 5.93
CA ILE A 720 -6.38 -12.36 5.61
C ILE A 720 -5.38 -12.79 4.52
N GLY A 721 -4.47 -11.88 4.16
CA GLY A 721 -3.32 -12.15 3.28
C GLY A 721 -3.52 -11.84 1.80
N SER A 722 -4.69 -11.34 1.39
CA SER A 722 -4.97 -10.91 0.01
C SER A 722 -6.25 -10.08 -0.05
N ILE A 723 -6.42 -9.34 -1.13
CA ILE A 723 -7.63 -8.59 -1.47
C ILE A 723 -8.55 -9.53 -2.22
N GLU A 724 -9.37 -10.29 -1.49
CA GLU A 724 -10.34 -11.25 -2.03
C GLU A 724 -11.67 -11.15 -1.28
N PRO A 725 -12.83 -11.32 -1.94
CA PRO A 725 -14.12 -11.34 -1.25
C PRO A 725 -14.17 -12.39 -0.12
N GLY A 726 -14.80 -12.03 0.99
CA GLY A 726 -14.88 -12.83 2.21
C GLY A 726 -13.75 -12.61 3.21
N LYS A 727 -12.64 -11.96 2.81
CA LYS A 727 -11.53 -11.61 3.70
C LYS A 727 -11.77 -10.30 4.43
N LEU A 728 -11.09 -10.11 5.56
CA LEU A 728 -11.07 -8.84 6.28
C LEU A 728 -10.54 -7.73 5.39
N ALA A 729 -11.14 -6.55 5.49
CA ALA A 729 -10.69 -5.35 4.80
C ALA A 729 -9.48 -4.72 5.51
N ASP A 730 -8.39 -5.49 5.54
CA ASP A 730 -7.06 -5.06 5.96
C ASP A 730 -6.27 -4.63 4.73
N LEU A 731 -6.30 -3.32 4.44
CA LEU A 731 -5.86 -2.75 3.17
C LEU A 731 -4.89 -1.59 3.39
N VAL A 732 -3.92 -1.43 2.50
CA VAL A 732 -2.87 -0.40 2.60
C VAL A 732 -2.83 0.42 1.32
N PHE A 733 -2.76 1.74 1.48
CA PHE A 733 -2.82 2.69 0.39
C PHE A 733 -1.47 3.38 0.24
N TYR A 734 -0.86 3.26 -0.94
CA TYR A 734 0.40 3.91 -1.25
C TYR A 734 0.21 4.90 -2.40
N LEU A 735 0.77 6.10 -2.26
CA LEU A 735 1.15 6.85 -3.46
C LEU A 735 2.19 6.03 -4.23
N PRO A 736 2.11 5.96 -5.58
CA PRO A 736 3.11 5.26 -6.38
C PRO A 736 4.55 5.65 -6.08
N SER A 737 4.81 6.93 -5.77
CA SER A 737 6.14 7.46 -5.43
C SER A 737 6.68 6.97 -4.07
N ASN A 738 5.80 6.55 -3.15
CA ASN A 738 6.13 6.08 -1.80
C ASN A 738 5.85 4.58 -1.61
N PHE A 739 5.56 3.86 -2.70
CA PHE A 739 5.14 2.47 -2.66
C PHE A 739 6.14 1.59 -1.92
N GLY A 740 5.63 0.81 -0.96
CA GLY A 740 6.42 -0.14 -0.19
C GLY A 740 7.23 0.46 0.97
N ILE A 741 7.14 1.76 1.22
CA ILE A 741 7.88 2.46 2.28
C ILE A 741 6.96 3.16 3.26
N ARG A 742 6.13 4.08 2.76
CA ARG A 742 5.29 4.93 3.59
C ARG A 742 3.88 4.95 3.02
N PRO A 743 2.94 4.20 3.62
CA PRO A 743 1.55 4.26 3.22
C PRO A 743 0.93 5.60 3.62
N GLU A 744 -0.04 6.04 2.81
CA GLU A 744 -0.88 7.21 3.09
C GLU A 744 -1.89 6.89 4.19
N PHE A 745 -2.47 5.70 4.18
CA PHE A 745 -3.23 5.17 5.31
C PHE A 745 -3.37 3.65 5.27
N VAL A 746 -3.66 3.06 6.44
CA VAL A 746 -3.87 1.63 6.68
C VAL A 746 -5.26 1.41 7.25
N LEU A 747 -6.03 0.54 6.58
CA LEU A 747 -7.32 0.05 7.05
C LEU A 747 -7.13 -1.25 7.83
N LYS A 748 -7.87 -1.37 8.93
CA LYS A 748 -8.07 -2.61 9.68
C LYS A 748 -9.55 -2.87 9.78
N GLY A 749 -10.01 -4.04 9.33
CA GLY A 749 -11.42 -4.41 9.36
C GLY A 749 -12.34 -3.31 8.82
N GLY A 750 -11.93 -2.62 7.75
CA GLY A 750 -12.69 -1.51 7.14
C GLY A 750 -12.54 -0.15 7.83
N GLN A 751 -11.85 -0.02 8.96
CA GLN A 751 -11.63 1.27 9.62
C GLN A 751 -10.20 1.77 9.41
N VAL A 752 -10.04 3.08 9.18
CA VAL A 752 -8.70 3.69 9.10
C VAL A 752 -8.04 3.64 10.50
N ALA A 753 -6.97 2.87 10.62
CA ALA A 753 -6.20 2.69 11.86
C ALA A 753 -4.94 3.59 11.89
N TRP A 754 -4.36 3.88 10.73
CA TRP A 754 -3.17 4.72 10.59
C TRP A 754 -3.29 5.61 9.37
N ALA A 755 -2.81 6.86 9.42
CA ALA A 755 -2.78 7.76 8.26
C ALA A 755 -1.67 8.82 8.34
N GLN A 756 -1.13 9.24 7.19
CA GLN A 756 -0.35 10.47 7.07
C GLN A 756 -1.28 11.66 7.28
N MET A 757 -1.04 12.42 8.35
CA MET A 757 -1.91 13.50 8.76
C MET A 757 -1.11 14.74 9.17
N GLY A 758 -1.54 15.87 8.62
CA GLY A 758 -1.00 17.20 8.90
C GLY A 758 -1.29 17.73 10.31
N ASP A 759 -1.16 19.04 10.46
CA ASP A 759 -1.53 19.77 11.68
C ASP A 759 -3.02 19.58 11.99
N ALA A 760 -3.32 18.99 13.15
CA ALA A 760 -4.68 18.72 13.61
C ALA A 760 -5.51 19.99 13.87
N ASN A 761 -4.88 21.16 14.01
CA ASN A 761 -5.56 22.44 14.16
C ASN A 761 -5.78 23.17 12.83
N ALA A 762 -5.18 22.70 11.74
CA ALA A 762 -5.24 23.40 10.48
C ALA A 762 -6.64 23.40 9.85
N SER A 763 -6.88 24.36 8.96
CA SER A 763 -8.12 24.48 8.19
C SER A 763 -8.36 23.30 7.25
N ILE A 764 -7.30 22.58 6.85
CA ILE A 764 -7.32 21.39 5.98
C ILE A 764 -6.25 20.37 6.41
N PRO A 765 -6.41 19.07 6.13
CA PRO A 765 -5.55 18.01 6.69
C PRO A 765 -4.14 17.91 6.09
N THR A 766 -3.83 18.67 5.03
CA THR A 766 -2.56 18.61 4.28
C THR A 766 -1.55 19.68 4.69
N VAL A 767 -1.78 20.37 5.80
CA VAL A 767 -0.87 21.39 6.33
C VAL A 767 0.25 20.75 7.14
N GLN A 768 1.49 21.18 6.94
CA GLN A 768 2.67 20.64 7.64
C GLN A 768 2.62 20.91 9.17
N PRO A 769 3.20 20.02 10.00
CA PRO A 769 3.90 18.78 9.61
C PRO A 769 2.95 17.62 9.31
N ILE A 770 3.20 16.93 8.19
CA ILE A 770 2.55 15.67 7.83
C ILE A 770 3.45 14.52 8.29
N TYR A 771 2.92 13.66 9.16
CA TYR A 771 3.55 12.40 9.55
C TYR A 771 2.48 11.35 9.88
N GLY A 772 2.89 10.08 10.01
CA GLY A 772 1.99 8.98 10.31
C GLY A 772 1.41 9.11 11.73
N ARG A 773 0.10 8.95 11.87
CA ARG A 773 -0.60 9.05 13.15
C ARG A 773 -1.63 7.93 13.32
N PRO A 774 -1.87 7.47 14.57
CA PRO A 774 -2.99 6.58 14.87
C PRO A 774 -4.33 7.30 14.65
N MET A 775 -5.23 6.64 13.95
CA MET A 775 -6.56 7.16 13.59
C MET A 775 -7.66 6.55 14.48
N HIS A 776 -8.93 6.80 14.18
CA HIS A 776 -10.06 6.30 14.97
C HIS A 776 -10.09 4.77 15.10
N GLY A 777 -9.66 4.02 14.07
CA GLY A 777 -9.54 2.56 14.13
C GLY A 777 -8.46 2.08 15.11
N ALA A 778 -7.50 2.93 15.47
CA ALA A 778 -6.48 2.65 16.49
C ALA A 778 -6.91 3.02 17.92
N ASN A 779 -8.12 3.57 18.10
CA ASN A 779 -8.65 3.77 19.44
C ASN A 779 -8.75 2.43 20.17
N ALA A 780 -8.27 2.36 21.41
CA ALA A 780 -8.24 1.15 22.24
C ALA A 780 -9.60 0.46 22.42
N ASN A 781 -10.71 1.16 22.21
CA ASN A 781 -12.07 0.60 22.26
C ASN A 781 -12.60 0.18 20.88
N ALA A 782 -12.02 0.66 19.78
CA ALA A 782 -12.37 0.28 18.41
C ALA A 782 -11.51 -0.89 17.92
N ALA A 783 -10.21 -0.85 18.21
CA ALA A 783 -9.21 -1.83 17.79
C ALA A 783 -9.59 -3.32 18.00
N PRO A 784 -10.24 -3.73 19.13
CA PRO A 784 -10.67 -5.11 19.27
C PRO A 784 -11.69 -5.57 18.20
N PHE A 785 -12.53 -4.66 17.71
CA PHE A 785 -13.62 -4.98 16.78
C PHE A 785 -13.22 -4.95 15.31
N ASN A 786 -12.02 -4.46 15.00
CA ASN A 786 -11.50 -4.37 13.64
C ASN A 786 -10.27 -5.26 13.39
N SER A 787 -9.95 -6.12 14.36
CA SER A 787 -8.77 -6.98 14.37
C SER A 787 -9.09 -8.37 14.92
N VAL A 788 -8.19 -9.33 14.67
CA VAL A 788 -8.37 -10.73 15.04
C VAL A 788 -7.20 -11.26 15.87
N LEU A 789 -7.50 -12.06 16.89
CA LEU A 789 -6.54 -12.90 17.58
C LEU A 789 -6.67 -14.34 17.06
N PHE A 790 -5.66 -14.81 16.35
CA PHE A 790 -5.56 -16.19 15.87
C PHE A 790 -4.98 -17.10 16.95
N VAL A 791 -5.66 -18.23 17.19
CA VAL A 791 -5.32 -19.20 18.23
C VAL A 791 -5.49 -20.63 17.71
N SER A 792 -5.10 -21.63 18.50
CA SER A 792 -5.38 -23.03 18.17
C SER A 792 -6.89 -23.34 18.15
N GLN A 793 -7.32 -24.28 17.31
CA GLN A 793 -8.71 -24.77 17.32
C GLN A 793 -9.12 -25.33 18.70
N VAL A 794 -8.24 -26.10 19.34
CA VAL A 794 -8.55 -26.77 20.63
C VAL A 794 -8.80 -25.78 21.77
N SER A 795 -8.15 -24.62 21.77
CA SER A 795 -8.36 -23.61 22.81
C SER A 795 -9.74 -22.94 22.68
N VAL A 796 -10.24 -22.79 21.45
CA VAL A 796 -11.59 -22.28 21.15
C VAL A 796 -12.65 -23.30 21.55
N GLU A 797 -12.50 -24.56 21.14
CA GLU A 797 -13.46 -25.64 21.42
C GLU A 797 -13.64 -25.93 22.92
N LYS A 798 -12.55 -25.79 23.68
CA LYS A 798 -12.57 -25.99 25.14
C LYS A 798 -12.96 -24.76 25.94
N GLY A 799 -13.24 -23.62 25.29
CA GLY A 799 -13.60 -22.40 25.99
C GLY A 799 -12.44 -21.75 26.77
N ILE A 800 -11.19 -22.14 26.51
CA ILE A 800 -10.03 -21.72 27.33
C ILE A 800 -9.72 -20.25 27.07
N VAL A 801 -9.54 -19.86 25.81
CA VAL A 801 -9.21 -18.46 25.45
C VAL A 801 -10.37 -17.50 25.72
N GLN A 802 -11.61 -17.98 25.66
CA GLN A 802 -12.79 -17.20 26.03
C GLN A 802 -12.80 -16.86 27.53
N SER A 803 -12.20 -17.71 28.37
CA SER A 803 -12.07 -17.44 29.81
C SER A 803 -11.13 -16.26 30.13
N TYR A 804 -10.34 -15.80 29.17
CA TYR A 804 -9.40 -14.70 29.36
C TYR A 804 -10.06 -13.31 29.32
N GLY A 805 -11.32 -13.22 28.87
CA GLY A 805 -12.07 -11.95 28.86
C GLY A 805 -11.64 -10.96 27.76
N LEU A 806 -11.11 -11.48 26.65
CA LEU A 806 -10.67 -10.69 25.49
C LEU A 806 -11.87 -10.10 24.75
N ARG A 807 -11.71 -8.88 24.21
CA ARG A 807 -12.72 -8.23 23.36
C ARG A 807 -12.45 -8.47 21.89
N LYS A 808 -11.19 -8.71 21.51
CA LYS A 808 -10.79 -8.94 20.14
C LYS A 808 -11.43 -10.21 19.60
N ARG A 809 -11.84 -10.18 18.32
CA ARG A 809 -12.41 -11.37 17.66
C ARG A 809 -11.40 -12.52 17.69
N ILE A 810 -11.81 -13.67 18.22
CA ILE A 810 -10.97 -14.88 18.30
C ILE A 810 -11.29 -15.78 17.11
N GLU A 811 -10.24 -16.21 16.39
CA GLU A 811 -10.37 -17.13 15.26
C GLU A 811 -9.35 -18.26 15.35
N ALA A 812 -9.74 -19.45 14.94
CA ALA A 812 -8.83 -20.59 14.93
C ALA A 812 -7.96 -20.60 13.67
N VAL A 813 -6.67 -20.89 13.82
CA VAL A 813 -5.82 -21.27 12.69
C VAL A 813 -6.26 -22.64 12.15
N LYS A 814 -6.14 -22.83 10.83
CA LYS A 814 -6.53 -24.08 10.17
C LYS A 814 -5.71 -24.37 8.92
N GLY A 815 -5.47 -25.64 8.64
CA GLY A 815 -4.78 -26.11 7.45
C GLY A 815 -3.25 -25.98 7.50
N CYS A 816 -2.66 -25.74 8.68
CA CYS A 816 -1.23 -25.54 8.88
C CYS A 816 -0.40 -26.79 8.52
N ARG A 817 -0.98 -27.99 8.59
CA ARG A 817 -0.27 -29.27 8.35
C ARG A 817 -0.48 -29.85 6.96
N LYS A 818 -1.34 -29.22 6.15
CA LYS A 818 -1.67 -29.67 4.79
C LYS A 818 -0.91 -28.89 3.71
N VAL A 819 -0.39 -27.72 4.07
CA VAL A 819 0.36 -26.84 3.20
C VAL A 819 1.79 -27.38 3.00
N SER A 820 2.28 -27.31 1.77
CA SER A 820 3.65 -27.65 1.39
C SER A 820 4.22 -26.60 0.44
N LYS A 821 5.48 -26.72 0.01
CA LYS A 821 6.13 -25.77 -0.89
C LYS A 821 5.33 -25.52 -2.18
N LYS A 822 4.67 -26.54 -2.73
CA LYS A 822 3.84 -26.43 -3.93
C LYS A 822 2.62 -25.51 -3.78
N ASP A 823 2.19 -25.24 -2.55
CA ASP A 823 1.02 -24.42 -2.25
C ASP A 823 1.37 -22.92 -2.12
N MET A 824 2.67 -22.60 -1.99
CA MET A 824 3.19 -21.25 -1.85
C MET A 824 2.97 -20.46 -3.14
N LYS A 825 2.09 -19.46 -3.10
CA LYS A 825 1.66 -18.72 -4.29
C LYS A 825 2.86 -18.08 -4.96
N LEU A 826 3.07 -18.45 -6.22
CA LEU A 826 4.15 -17.98 -7.11
C LEU A 826 5.58 -18.26 -6.61
N ASN A 827 5.73 -19.04 -5.54
CA ASN A 827 7.00 -19.31 -4.88
C ASN A 827 7.13 -20.80 -4.54
N THR A 828 6.95 -21.65 -5.56
CA THR A 828 6.85 -23.11 -5.44
C THR A 828 8.11 -23.88 -5.83
N HIS A 829 9.19 -23.18 -6.20
CA HIS A 829 10.37 -23.82 -6.78
C HIS A 829 11.13 -24.64 -5.72
N THR A 830 11.51 -25.88 -6.05
CA THR A 830 12.34 -26.75 -5.22
C THR A 830 13.63 -27.11 -5.96
N PRO A 831 14.68 -26.29 -5.81
CA PRO A 831 15.99 -26.53 -6.45
C PRO A 831 16.76 -27.71 -5.83
N ASP A 832 17.70 -28.29 -6.57
CA ASP A 832 18.63 -29.32 -6.07
C ASP A 832 19.87 -28.63 -5.49
N LEU A 833 19.74 -28.17 -4.24
CA LEU A 833 20.74 -27.34 -3.60
C LEU A 833 21.89 -28.13 -2.99
N LYS A 834 23.11 -27.69 -3.32
CA LYS A 834 24.36 -28.11 -2.66
C LYS A 834 25.13 -26.89 -2.22
N VAL A 835 25.80 -27.00 -1.08
CA VAL A 835 26.70 -25.99 -0.54
C VAL A 835 28.06 -26.65 -0.35
N ASP A 836 29.10 -26.05 -0.90
CA ASP A 836 30.45 -26.50 -0.66
C ASP A 836 30.85 -26.23 0.80
N PRO A 837 31.35 -27.22 1.56
CA PRO A 837 31.65 -27.04 2.98
C PRO A 837 32.89 -26.18 3.25
N GLU A 838 33.74 -25.94 2.25
CA GLU A 838 34.97 -25.14 2.37
C GLU A 838 34.81 -23.75 1.74
N THR A 839 34.18 -23.68 0.56
CA THR A 839 34.04 -22.40 -0.18
C THR A 839 32.69 -21.72 0.03
N TYR A 840 31.71 -22.43 0.62
CA TYR A 840 30.32 -21.98 0.81
C TYR A 840 29.56 -21.68 -0.49
N GLU A 841 30.12 -22.03 -1.65
CA GLU A 841 29.46 -21.89 -2.94
C GLU A 841 28.15 -22.67 -2.97
N VAL A 842 27.05 -21.97 -3.28
CA VAL A 842 25.73 -22.57 -3.39
C VAL A 842 25.42 -22.87 -4.85
N THR A 843 25.04 -24.10 -5.15
CA THR A 843 24.68 -24.54 -6.50
C THR A 843 23.29 -25.15 -6.56
N ASP A 844 22.60 -24.99 -7.70
CA ASP A 844 21.34 -25.65 -8.05
C ASP A 844 21.58 -26.54 -9.27
N GLY A 845 21.57 -27.86 -9.10
CA GLY A 845 21.86 -28.80 -10.20
C GLY A 845 23.23 -28.56 -10.86
N GLY A 846 24.20 -28.05 -10.10
CA GLY A 846 25.55 -27.68 -10.57
C GLY A 846 25.69 -26.24 -11.09
N ARG A 847 24.62 -25.45 -11.16
CA ARG A 847 24.69 -24.02 -11.51
C ARG A 847 24.97 -23.18 -10.25
N LEU A 848 26.06 -22.42 -10.25
CA LEU A 848 26.37 -21.48 -9.17
C LEU A 848 25.28 -20.41 -9.02
N LEU A 849 24.81 -20.21 -7.79
CA LEU A 849 23.83 -19.21 -7.41
C LEU A 849 24.54 -18.03 -6.75
N THR A 850 24.87 -17.00 -7.53
CA THR A 850 25.59 -15.84 -7.02
C THR A 850 25.16 -14.55 -7.71
N VAL A 851 25.27 -13.44 -6.99
CA VAL A 851 25.07 -12.07 -7.47
C VAL A 851 26.03 -11.13 -6.74
N PRO A 852 26.51 -10.04 -7.37
CA PRO A 852 27.34 -9.06 -6.69
C PRO A 852 26.55 -8.31 -5.59
N PRO A 853 27.22 -7.74 -4.58
CA PRO A 853 26.57 -6.83 -3.64
C PRO A 853 26.07 -5.57 -4.36
N ALA A 854 24.89 -5.08 -3.97
CA ALA A 854 24.41 -3.80 -4.47
C ALA A 854 25.26 -2.63 -3.91
N GLU A 855 25.67 -1.72 -4.78
CA GLU A 855 26.34 -0.46 -4.40
C GLU A 855 25.34 0.62 -3.97
N THR A 856 24.18 0.64 -4.62
CA THR A 856 23.06 1.54 -4.34
C THR A 856 21.74 0.76 -4.37
N LEU A 857 20.73 1.27 -3.66
CA LEU A 857 19.39 0.69 -3.63
C LEU A 857 18.34 1.80 -3.70
N PRO A 858 17.19 1.56 -4.37
CA PRO A 858 16.06 2.47 -4.31
C PRO A 858 15.46 2.48 -2.91
N MET A 859 14.58 3.45 -2.66
CA MET A 859 13.82 3.58 -1.43
C MET A 859 14.71 3.71 -0.19
N THR A 860 15.76 4.51 -0.30
CA THR A 860 16.75 4.76 0.77
C THR A 860 16.79 6.26 1.08
N GLN A 861 17.93 6.93 0.86
CA GLN A 861 18.14 8.34 1.19
C GLN A 861 17.20 9.29 0.44
N SER A 862 16.63 8.84 -0.68
CA SER A 862 15.62 9.59 -1.46
C SER A 862 14.31 9.81 -0.68
N LEU A 863 13.94 8.92 0.25
CA LEU A 863 12.64 8.91 0.92
C LEU A 863 12.71 9.04 2.46
N HIS A 864 13.88 8.80 3.06
CA HIS A 864 14.07 8.81 4.51
C HIS A 864 14.75 10.10 5.00
N LEU A 865 14.37 10.55 6.20
CA LEU A 865 15.00 11.71 6.84
C LEU A 865 16.35 11.36 7.48
N PHE A 866 16.54 10.12 7.90
CA PHE A 866 17.75 9.58 8.54
C PHE A 866 18.19 8.29 7.88
#